data_AF-A0A4R2QTY9-F1
#
_entry.id   AF-A0A4R2QTY9-F1
#
_cell.length_a   1.000
_cell.length_b   1.000
_cell.length_c   1.000
_cell.angle_alpha   90.00
_cell.angle_beta   90.00
_cell.angle_gamma   90.00
#
_symmetry.space_group_name_H-M   'P 1'
#
loop_
_entity.id
_entity.type
_entity.pdbx_description
1 polymer ?
#
loop_
_entity_poly.entity_id
_entity_poly.type
_entity_poly.pdbx_seq_one_letter_code
_entity_poly.pdbx_strand_id
1 'polypeptide(L)'
;MKLTIDHSKLIDAPLDAAQQEPSPILYNDLKADIERLAYDLLKGPTASYLISGYRGAGKSSFTNAVQERVMSSVTDRCLVFVPVNIMRKDDKWLRTIIRNTVSEIDKNKTVKQKIPVWIWENMKLLFERTFHDVTDSSKLGSAMENATSVDLELDLTKIGQLVTVFSVWAGLSLATPLTIEMVTNSTNPWLQFLSPFAILLFGVYGMLKTATLKNSTKRTLSKSKSRDIKSLYDDEIAEYRLHEMQRELQKRGIELVYVFDEFDKINDGDVKDVLSILKPFMLSGKASYLILSGQQLFYRFHNSAMEDDPIVATLFSKSYHVPLHSPETFRAFFENLVVNQDGVLSEAAMQYVDAKILASNRSLRKFINLIRQDLEWEGEKAVIRLEPASEQPIQSWRFRARVLASIESIVETMLQIFPEKRAVNDFYISQLYIWVQRMFSFDTKPFSKESIYDYVRDYADSVTPNGSREYLNFLCSNLLEHLISERLLVEREEPNKYHWNQAFDSFSEQIQDVELQEMPVHVAAEADTFYKRFHELDSFCFRQLDCGVSQAMSHGVFSENERSMLHKVLAIKSALDTSSRPVSTEELKYEGIFAINRLIGKLAELMAEHHLRKVLNPIGYAVKRVKDLAADFIATTIEKSEPQLIFEIKYGKLNSNLVRNVVSKLIRSLRMLNFETSKQNHALLVWFVQEYTFDLSSRLELEELEGFVHLILVRANDMSELDAAIQKIIPEKKNAIDA
;
A
#
# COMPACT_ATOMS: atom_id res chain seq x y z
N MET A 1 -36.01 23.31 -11.15
CA MET A 1 -35.99 22.63 -12.45
C MET A 1 -35.70 21.17 -12.19
N LYS A 2 -36.18 20.26 -13.04
CA LYS A 2 -35.91 18.83 -12.93
C LYS A 2 -35.18 18.35 -14.19
N LEU A 3 -34.02 17.72 -14.02
CA LEU A 3 -33.26 17.09 -15.11
C LEU A 3 -33.50 15.58 -15.09
N THR A 4 -33.76 14.98 -16.24
CA THR A 4 -33.81 13.51 -16.37
C THR A 4 -32.46 13.03 -16.87
N ILE A 5 -31.85 12.10 -16.14
CA ILE A 5 -30.48 11.61 -16.38
C ILE A 5 -30.51 10.17 -16.91
N ASP A 6 -29.74 9.92 -17.96
CA ASP A 6 -29.45 8.59 -18.46
C ASP A 6 -28.42 7.91 -17.56
N HIS A 7 -28.93 7.26 -16.51
CA HIS A 7 -28.08 6.57 -15.54
C HIS A 7 -27.22 5.45 -16.16
N SER A 8 -27.60 4.91 -17.33
CA SER A 8 -26.83 3.85 -18.01
C SER A 8 -25.49 4.34 -18.53
N LYS A 9 -25.35 5.65 -18.77
CA LYS A 9 -24.12 6.32 -19.19
C LYS A 9 -23.20 6.71 -18.02
N LEU A 10 -23.70 6.68 -16.79
CA LEU A 10 -22.89 6.92 -15.58
C LEU A 10 -22.13 5.64 -15.21
N ILE A 11 -21.05 5.35 -15.93
CA ILE A 11 -20.15 4.21 -15.66
C ILE A 11 -18.80 4.68 -15.09
N ASP A 12 -18.14 3.83 -14.30
CA ASP A 12 -16.87 4.19 -13.63
C ASP A 12 -15.69 4.41 -14.59
N ALA A 13 -15.83 3.90 -15.82
CA ALA A 13 -14.89 4.02 -16.92
C ALA A 13 -15.61 4.53 -18.19
N PRO A 14 -15.99 5.82 -18.27
CA PRO A 14 -16.79 6.40 -19.36
C PRO A 14 -16.09 6.44 -20.74
N LEU A 15 -14.85 5.95 -20.80
CA LEU A 15 -14.02 5.87 -22.00
C LEU A 15 -13.89 4.41 -22.52
N ASP A 16 -14.56 3.44 -21.90
CA ASP A 16 -14.44 2.03 -22.29
C ASP A 16 -15.26 1.74 -23.56
N ALA A 17 -14.59 1.25 -24.60
CA ALA A 17 -15.11 1.10 -25.96
C ALA A 17 -16.12 -0.04 -26.18
N ALA A 18 -16.56 -0.73 -25.11
CA ALA A 18 -17.71 -1.63 -25.18
C ALA A 18 -19.02 -0.88 -25.49
N GLN A 19 -18.99 0.46 -25.48
CA GLN A 19 -20.07 1.33 -25.96
C GLN A 19 -19.92 1.54 -27.48
N GLN A 20 -21.03 1.41 -28.22
CA GLN A 20 -21.08 1.53 -29.68
C GLN A 20 -20.56 2.87 -30.23
N GLU A 21 -20.43 3.89 -29.39
CA GLU A 21 -19.71 5.13 -29.68
C GLU A 21 -19.03 5.63 -28.40
N PRO A 22 -17.70 5.49 -28.22
CA PRO A 22 -17.00 6.15 -27.12
C PRO A 22 -17.24 7.66 -27.21
N SER A 23 -17.52 8.34 -26.10
CA SER A 23 -17.81 9.78 -26.11
C SER A 23 -16.71 10.52 -26.89
N PRO A 24 -17.00 11.08 -28.09
CA PRO A 24 -15.98 11.63 -28.99
C PRO A 24 -15.16 12.75 -28.34
N ILE A 25 -15.73 13.35 -27.29
CA ILE A 25 -15.25 14.56 -26.62
C ILE A 25 -14.05 14.26 -25.73
N LEU A 26 -14.01 13.08 -25.07
CA LEU A 26 -12.88 12.69 -24.21
C LEU A 26 -11.68 12.13 -25.00
N TYR A 27 -11.89 11.73 -26.25
CA TYR A 27 -10.90 11.02 -27.08
C TYR A 27 -10.04 11.96 -27.94
N ASN A 28 -10.55 13.14 -28.30
CA ASN A 28 -9.93 14.01 -29.30
C ASN A 28 -8.53 14.50 -28.91
N ASP A 29 -8.32 14.88 -27.64
CA ASP A 29 -7.03 15.41 -27.17
C ASP A 29 -5.93 14.34 -27.06
N LEU A 30 -6.34 13.08 -26.90
CA LEU A 30 -5.45 11.93 -26.73
C LEU A 30 -5.26 11.13 -28.01
N LYS A 31 -6.06 11.38 -29.05
CA LYS A 31 -6.07 10.60 -30.28
C LYS A 31 -4.69 10.47 -30.91
N ALA A 32 -3.93 11.55 -30.99
CA ALA A 32 -2.58 11.53 -31.56
C ALA A 32 -1.62 10.63 -30.75
N ASP A 33 -1.70 10.68 -29.42
CA ASP A 33 -0.87 9.86 -28.53
C ASP A 33 -1.28 8.38 -28.56
N ILE A 34 -2.59 8.10 -28.65
CA ILE A 34 -3.13 6.74 -28.84
C ILE A 34 -2.63 6.15 -30.15
N GLU A 35 -2.76 6.87 -31.27
CA GLU A 35 -2.28 6.42 -32.58
C GLU A 35 -0.75 6.22 -32.57
N ARG A 36 -0.01 7.10 -31.91
CA ARG A 36 1.45 7.00 -31.81
C ARG A 36 1.88 5.77 -31.02
N LEU A 37 1.29 5.53 -29.85
CA LEU A 37 1.61 4.35 -29.05
C LEU A 37 1.15 3.06 -29.76
N ALA A 38 -0.03 3.06 -30.38
CA ALA A 38 -0.49 1.93 -31.17
C ALA A 38 0.47 1.62 -32.34
N TYR A 39 0.94 2.66 -33.04
CA TYR A 39 1.95 2.51 -34.09
C TYR A 39 3.27 1.95 -33.56
N ASP A 40 3.76 2.48 -32.44
CA ASP A 40 4.99 2.02 -31.80
C ASP A 40 4.88 0.54 -31.37
N LEU A 41 3.73 0.10 -30.86
CA LEU A 41 3.49 -1.32 -30.54
C LEU A 41 3.40 -2.20 -31.79
N LEU A 42 2.79 -1.72 -32.87
CA LEU A 42 2.60 -2.49 -34.10
C LEU A 42 3.86 -2.58 -34.98
N LYS A 43 4.67 -1.53 -35.01
CA LYS A 43 5.78 -1.36 -35.96
C LYS A 43 7.14 -1.16 -35.29
N GLY A 44 7.16 -0.71 -34.05
CA GLY A 44 8.38 -0.49 -33.29
C GLY A 44 8.99 -1.79 -32.75
N PRO A 45 10.19 -1.68 -32.14
CA PRO A 45 10.75 -2.73 -31.31
C PRO A 45 9.95 -2.85 -30.00
N THR A 46 10.04 -4.02 -29.36
CA THR A 46 9.56 -4.20 -28.00
C THR A 46 10.28 -3.22 -27.07
N ALA A 47 9.50 -2.44 -26.32
CA ALA A 47 10.04 -1.42 -25.44
C ALA A 47 9.14 -1.20 -24.23
N SER A 48 9.65 -0.46 -23.26
CA SER A 48 8.92 -0.04 -22.08
C SER A 48 8.44 1.41 -22.22
N TYR A 49 7.19 1.64 -21.84
CA TYR A 49 6.49 2.91 -21.95
C TYR A 49 5.90 3.30 -20.60
N LEU A 50 6.13 4.54 -20.20
CA LEU A 50 5.52 5.11 -19.00
C LEU A 50 4.21 5.79 -19.39
N ILE A 51 3.09 5.43 -18.77
CA ILE A 51 1.80 6.08 -18.96
C ILE A 51 1.44 6.74 -17.64
N SER A 52 1.59 8.05 -17.59
CA SER A 52 1.45 8.86 -16.38
C SER A 52 0.17 9.67 -16.39
N GLY A 53 -0.33 10.02 -15.21
CA GLY A 53 -1.49 10.88 -15.07
C GLY A 53 -2.05 10.84 -13.66
N TYR A 54 -2.88 11.82 -13.33
CA TYR A 54 -3.56 11.89 -12.04
C TYR A 54 -4.49 10.69 -11.82
N ARG A 55 -4.81 10.40 -10.56
CA ARG A 55 -5.78 9.34 -10.22
C ARG A 55 -7.16 9.71 -10.76
N GLY A 56 -7.74 8.81 -11.55
CA GLY A 56 -9.04 9.06 -12.20
C GLY A 56 -8.97 9.95 -13.45
N ALA A 57 -7.79 10.26 -13.99
CA ALA A 57 -7.62 10.98 -15.25
C ALA A 57 -7.89 10.11 -16.51
N GLY A 58 -8.11 8.80 -16.36
CA GLY A 58 -8.43 7.91 -17.49
C GLY A 58 -7.25 7.10 -18.06
N LYS A 59 -6.19 6.85 -17.29
CA LYS A 59 -5.02 6.05 -17.73
C LYS A 59 -5.39 4.65 -18.27
N SER A 60 -6.17 3.88 -17.52
CA SER A 60 -6.60 2.54 -17.95
C SER A 60 -7.47 2.60 -19.21
N SER A 61 -8.29 3.65 -19.33
CA SER A 61 -9.08 3.87 -20.54
C SER A 61 -8.24 4.25 -21.76
N PHE A 62 -7.20 5.06 -21.58
CA PHE A 62 -6.21 5.34 -22.63
C PHE A 62 -5.55 4.06 -23.13
N THR A 63 -5.17 3.14 -22.24
CA THR A 63 -4.59 1.85 -22.68
C THR A 63 -5.61 0.92 -23.35
N ASN A 64 -6.86 0.91 -22.89
CA ASN A 64 -7.92 0.13 -23.55
C ASN A 64 -8.15 0.64 -24.99
N ALA A 65 -8.15 1.97 -25.18
CA ALA A 65 -8.25 2.59 -26.49
C ALA A 65 -7.07 2.23 -27.40
N VAL A 66 -5.84 2.22 -26.87
CA VAL A 66 -4.64 1.74 -27.60
C VAL A 66 -4.78 0.27 -27.98
N GLN A 67 -5.21 -0.58 -27.04
CA GLN A 67 -5.43 -2.01 -27.29
C GLN A 67 -6.45 -2.24 -28.41
N GLU A 68 -7.59 -1.55 -28.37
CA GLU A 68 -8.61 -1.64 -29.42
C GLU A 68 -8.07 -1.19 -30.78
N ARG A 69 -7.31 -0.09 -30.81
CA ARG A 69 -6.70 0.42 -32.04
C ARG A 69 -5.69 -0.56 -32.63
N VAL A 70 -4.93 -1.25 -31.78
CA VAL A 70 -4.00 -2.33 -32.16
C VAL A 70 -4.77 -3.54 -32.70
N MET A 71 -5.83 -3.97 -32.02
CA MET A 71 -6.60 -5.16 -32.38
C MET A 71 -7.46 -4.98 -33.65
N SER A 72 -7.91 -3.75 -33.93
CA SER A 72 -8.64 -3.39 -35.15
C SER A 72 -7.73 -3.23 -36.38
N SER A 73 -6.42 -3.12 -36.18
CA SER A 73 -5.46 -2.99 -37.28
C SER A 73 -5.15 -4.36 -37.90
N VAL A 74 -5.30 -4.46 -39.23
CA VAL A 74 -4.91 -5.67 -39.97
C VAL A 74 -3.38 -5.77 -39.98
N THR A 75 -2.81 -6.62 -39.14
CA THR A 75 -1.36 -6.88 -39.10
C THR A 75 -1.04 -8.36 -38.94
N ASP A 76 0.11 -8.79 -39.47
CA ASP A 76 0.59 -10.17 -39.32
C ASP A 76 1.12 -10.48 -37.91
N ARG A 77 1.37 -9.44 -37.09
CA ARG A 77 1.83 -9.58 -35.71
C ARG A 77 0.66 -9.92 -34.80
N CYS A 78 0.87 -10.90 -33.92
CA CYS A 78 -0.13 -11.33 -32.96
C CYS A 78 0.22 -10.76 -31.58
N LEU A 79 -0.36 -9.61 -31.22
CA LEU A 79 -0.13 -9.00 -29.91
C LEU A 79 -1.12 -9.56 -28.88
N VAL A 80 -0.63 -9.87 -27.68
CA VAL A 80 -1.45 -10.28 -26.54
C VAL A 80 -1.21 -9.31 -25.39
N PHE A 81 -2.27 -8.59 -25.02
CA PHE A 81 -2.25 -7.70 -23.85
C PHE A 81 -2.46 -8.52 -22.58
N VAL A 82 -1.55 -8.38 -21.63
CA VAL A 82 -1.56 -9.11 -20.36
C VAL A 82 -1.69 -8.09 -19.22
N PRO A 83 -2.87 -7.92 -18.62
CA PRO A 83 -3.05 -7.01 -17.50
C PRO A 83 -2.33 -7.57 -16.26
N VAL A 84 -1.66 -6.71 -15.50
CA VAL A 84 -0.94 -7.06 -14.28
C VAL A 84 -1.21 -5.97 -13.24
N ASN A 85 -1.96 -6.31 -12.19
CA ASN A 85 -2.22 -5.37 -11.10
C ASN A 85 -1.16 -5.55 -10.02
N ILE A 86 -0.36 -4.50 -9.76
CA ILE A 86 0.61 -4.50 -8.65
C ILE A 86 0.11 -3.53 -7.58
N MET A 87 -0.46 -4.07 -6.51
CA MET A 87 -0.97 -3.24 -5.41
C MET A 87 0.04 -3.03 -4.28
N ARG A 88 1.04 -3.92 -4.12
CA ARG A 88 2.04 -3.88 -3.04
C ARG A 88 3.34 -4.56 -3.49
N LYS A 89 4.42 -4.32 -2.74
CA LYS A 89 5.64 -5.14 -2.78
C LYS A 89 5.27 -6.55 -2.30
N ASP A 90 4.93 -7.41 -3.25
CA ASP A 90 4.64 -8.82 -3.02
C ASP A 90 5.67 -9.63 -3.80
N ASP A 91 6.40 -10.49 -3.09
CA ASP A 91 7.38 -11.42 -3.66
C ASP A 91 6.72 -12.36 -4.70
N LYS A 92 5.39 -12.47 -4.73
CA LYS A 92 4.63 -13.31 -5.67
C LYS A 92 4.30 -12.64 -7.00
N TRP A 93 4.79 -11.44 -7.32
CA TRP A 93 4.45 -10.71 -8.55
C TRP A 93 4.76 -11.50 -9.85
N LEU A 94 5.88 -12.26 -9.90
CA LEU A 94 6.22 -13.13 -11.04
C LEU A 94 5.14 -14.18 -11.30
N ARG A 95 4.54 -14.72 -10.23
CA ARG A 95 3.45 -15.69 -10.33
C ARG A 95 2.22 -15.04 -10.94
N THR A 96 1.91 -13.80 -10.56
CA THR A 96 0.81 -13.03 -11.15
C THR A 96 1.03 -12.82 -12.65
N ILE A 97 2.25 -12.47 -13.07
CA ILE A 97 2.58 -12.32 -14.49
C ILE A 97 2.39 -13.63 -15.26
N ILE A 98 2.92 -14.75 -14.73
CA ILE A 98 2.78 -16.07 -15.37
C ILE A 98 1.30 -16.45 -15.46
N ARG A 99 0.53 -16.27 -14.38
CA ARG A 99 -0.90 -16.56 -14.32
C ARG A 99 -1.68 -15.79 -15.37
N ASN A 100 -1.46 -14.47 -15.44
CA ASN A 100 -2.18 -13.60 -16.34
C ASN A 100 -1.77 -13.87 -17.80
N THR A 101 -0.49 -14.14 -18.06
CA THR A 101 -0.01 -14.50 -19.41
C THR A 101 -0.73 -15.74 -19.93
N VAL A 102 -0.78 -16.81 -19.13
CA VAL A 102 -1.42 -18.07 -19.54
C VAL A 102 -2.94 -17.88 -19.67
N SER A 103 -3.57 -17.13 -18.77
CA SER A 103 -5.01 -16.84 -18.83
C SER A 103 -5.40 -16.08 -20.10
N GLU A 104 -4.66 -15.04 -20.48
CA GLU A 104 -4.98 -14.26 -21.68
C GLU A 104 -4.74 -15.03 -22.97
N ILE A 105 -3.71 -15.88 -23.02
CA ILE A 105 -3.50 -16.79 -24.15
C ILE A 105 -4.62 -17.83 -24.23
N ASP A 106 -5.10 -18.35 -23.09
CA ASP A 106 -6.19 -19.34 -23.08
C ASP A 106 -7.51 -18.78 -23.62
N LYS A 107 -7.82 -17.52 -23.27
CA LYS A 107 -8.99 -16.79 -23.76
C LYS A 107 -8.93 -16.56 -25.28
N ASN A 108 -7.73 -16.33 -25.82
CA ASN A 108 -7.53 -16.08 -27.25
C ASN A 108 -7.29 -17.39 -28.03
N LYS A 109 -8.37 -18.04 -28.46
CA LYS A 109 -8.33 -19.31 -29.22
C LYS A 109 -7.39 -19.26 -30.43
N THR A 110 -7.36 -18.15 -31.16
CA THR A 110 -6.52 -17.96 -32.35
C THR A 110 -5.03 -17.97 -31.99
N VAL A 111 -4.65 -17.27 -30.92
CA VAL A 111 -3.27 -17.29 -30.40
C VAL A 111 -2.91 -18.69 -29.93
N LYS A 112 -3.78 -19.31 -29.12
CA LYS A 112 -3.56 -20.64 -28.57
C LYS A 112 -3.30 -21.70 -29.65
N GLN A 113 -4.00 -21.62 -30.78
CA GLN A 113 -3.80 -22.53 -31.92
C GLN A 113 -2.43 -22.37 -32.61
N LYS A 114 -1.79 -21.20 -32.53
CA LYS A 114 -0.43 -20.96 -33.05
C LYS A 114 0.66 -21.52 -32.13
N ILE A 115 0.31 -21.88 -30.89
CA ILE A 115 1.22 -22.43 -29.89
C ILE A 115 1.20 -23.96 -29.96
N PRO A 116 2.37 -24.64 -30.08
CA PRO A 116 2.44 -26.09 -30.04
C PRO A 116 1.96 -26.63 -28.71
N VAL A 117 1.42 -27.84 -28.77
CA VAL A 117 0.98 -28.60 -27.60
C VAL A 117 2.04 -28.64 -26.50
N TRP A 118 3.31 -28.93 -26.83
CA TRP A 118 4.37 -29.03 -25.83
C TRP A 118 4.70 -27.69 -25.13
N ILE A 119 4.64 -26.56 -25.85
CA ILE A 119 4.84 -25.23 -25.24
C ILE A 119 3.67 -24.91 -24.34
N TRP A 120 2.45 -25.16 -24.83
CA TRP A 120 1.24 -24.94 -24.07
C TRP A 120 1.19 -25.79 -22.80
N GLU A 121 1.60 -27.06 -22.86
CA GLU A 121 1.72 -27.94 -21.70
C GLU A 121 2.75 -27.42 -20.70
N ASN A 122 3.90 -26.93 -21.16
CA ASN A 122 4.91 -26.31 -20.29
C ASN A 122 4.35 -25.05 -19.62
N MET A 123 3.66 -24.18 -20.36
CA MET A 123 3.02 -22.97 -19.84
C MET A 123 1.94 -23.29 -18.81
N LYS A 124 1.09 -24.29 -19.09
CA LYS A 124 0.05 -24.76 -18.17
C LYS A 124 0.65 -25.35 -16.89
N LEU A 125 1.74 -26.09 -17.02
CA LEU A 125 2.46 -26.64 -15.88
C LEU A 125 3.12 -25.54 -15.04
N LEU A 126 3.66 -24.47 -15.65
CA LEU A 126 4.10 -23.28 -14.93
C LEU A 126 2.94 -22.60 -14.19
N PHE A 127 1.80 -22.42 -14.88
CA PHE A 127 0.58 -21.86 -14.31
C PHE A 127 0.10 -22.64 -13.09
N GLU A 128 -0.07 -23.96 -13.19
CA GLU A 128 -0.52 -24.82 -12.08
C GLU A 128 0.42 -24.71 -10.88
N ARG A 129 1.73 -24.66 -11.11
CA ARG A 129 2.74 -24.54 -10.05
C ARG A 129 2.69 -23.21 -9.31
N THR A 130 2.16 -22.16 -9.92
CA THR A 130 2.01 -20.87 -9.22
C THR A 130 1.03 -20.93 -8.04
N PHE A 131 0.06 -21.87 -8.01
CA PHE A 131 -1.02 -21.92 -7.01
C PHE A 131 -0.69 -22.70 -5.74
N HIS A 132 0.41 -23.45 -5.70
CA HIS A 132 0.79 -24.22 -4.53
C HIS A 132 1.66 -23.38 -3.60
N ASP A 133 1.37 -23.34 -2.29
CA ASP A 133 2.30 -22.85 -1.28
C ASP A 133 3.18 -24.00 -0.76
N VAL A 134 4.42 -23.67 -0.36
CA VAL A 134 5.43 -24.64 0.12
C VAL A 134 4.92 -25.44 1.33
N THR A 135 4.07 -24.83 2.16
CA THR A 135 3.49 -25.43 3.36
C THR A 135 2.53 -26.59 3.03
N ASP A 136 1.69 -26.45 2.01
CA ASP A 136 0.74 -27.50 1.62
C ASP A 136 1.40 -28.64 0.84
N SER A 137 2.41 -28.34 0.03
CA SER A 137 3.19 -29.36 -0.69
C SER A 137 4.09 -30.18 0.24
N SER A 138 4.56 -29.62 1.36
CA SER A 138 5.25 -30.39 2.41
C SER A 138 4.32 -31.36 3.14
N LYS A 139 3.06 -30.96 3.40
CA LYS A 139 2.02 -31.82 3.99
C LYS A 139 1.59 -32.92 3.03
N LEU A 140 1.43 -32.60 1.75
CA LEU A 140 1.12 -33.59 0.70
C LEU A 140 2.29 -34.56 0.49
N GLY A 141 3.52 -34.07 0.52
CA GLY A 141 4.74 -34.89 0.45
C GLY A 141 4.85 -35.86 1.63
N SER A 142 4.53 -35.40 2.84
CA SER A 142 4.52 -36.22 4.06
C SER A 142 3.38 -37.26 4.05
N ALA A 143 2.20 -36.90 3.53
CA ALA A 143 1.06 -37.81 3.39
C ALA A 143 1.27 -38.86 2.30
N MET A 144 1.93 -38.51 1.19
CA MET A 144 2.26 -39.45 0.11
C MET A 144 3.50 -40.31 0.42
N GLU A 145 4.48 -39.82 1.20
CA GLU A 145 5.61 -40.65 1.67
C GLU A 145 5.15 -41.77 2.61
N ASN A 146 4.04 -41.58 3.32
CA ASN A 146 3.45 -42.60 4.20
C ASN A 146 2.42 -43.51 3.50
N ALA A 147 2.05 -43.23 2.25
CA ALA A 147 1.16 -44.09 1.46
C ALA A 147 1.99 -45.14 0.71
N THR A 148 2.51 -46.15 1.44
CA THR A 148 3.01 -47.38 0.81
C THR A 148 1.86 -48.13 0.17
N SER A 149 1.64 -47.95 -1.14
CA SER A 149 0.77 -48.82 -1.93
C SER A 149 1.50 -50.15 -2.14
N VAL A 150 1.06 -51.20 -1.43
CA VAL A 150 1.50 -52.57 -1.69
C VAL A 150 0.58 -53.14 -2.77
N ASP A 151 1.02 -53.09 -4.02
CA ASP A 151 0.33 -53.78 -5.11
C ASP A 151 0.68 -55.28 -5.03
N LEU A 152 -0.34 -56.10 -4.76
CA LEU A 152 -0.20 -57.55 -4.65
C LEU A 152 -0.55 -58.18 -6.01
N GLU A 153 0.47 -58.43 -6.83
CA GLU A 153 0.29 -59.07 -8.13
C GLU A 153 0.18 -60.59 -7.93
N LEU A 154 -1.04 -61.11 -7.94
CA LEU A 154 -1.29 -62.56 -7.92
C LEU A 154 -1.17 -63.09 -9.33
N ASP A 155 -0.12 -63.88 -9.59
CA ASP A 155 0.02 -64.63 -10.83
C ASP A 155 -0.99 -65.78 -10.86
N LEU A 156 -2.18 -65.50 -11.40
CA LEU A 156 -3.30 -66.45 -11.50
C LEU A 156 -2.90 -67.74 -12.23
N THR A 157 -1.90 -67.70 -13.11
CA THR A 157 -1.43 -68.91 -13.81
C THR A 157 -0.68 -69.85 -12.87
N LYS A 158 0.13 -69.32 -11.94
CA LYS A 158 0.82 -70.12 -10.93
C LYS A 158 -0.13 -70.64 -9.86
N ILE A 159 -1.13 -69.86 -9.49
CA ILE A 159 -2.21 -70.31 -8.59
C ILE A 159 -3.01 -71.43 -9.25
N GLY A 160 -3.36 -71.27 -10.54
CA GLY A 160 -4.01 -72.32 -11.33
C GLY A 160 -3.17 -73.60 -11.40
N GLN A 161 -1.86 -73.49 -11.61
CA GLN A 161 -0.95 -74.65 -11.58
C GLN A 161 -0.92 -75.33 -10.20
N LEU A 162 -0.86 -74.57 -9.10
CA LEU A 162 -0.92 -75.10 -7.74
C LEU A 162 -2.25 -75.82 -7.45
N VAL A 163 -3.37 -75.21 -7.82
CA VAL A 163 -4.70 -75.84 -7.67
C VAL A 163 -4.80 -77.12 -8.49
N THR A 164 -4.23 -77.14 -9.70
CA THR A 164 -4.22 -78.33 -10.56
C THR A 164 -3.35 -79.44 -9.96
N VAL A 165 -2.14 -79.13 -9.49
CA VAL A 165 -1.26 -80.10 -8.81
C VAL A 165 -1.94 -80.64 -7.56
N PHE A 166 -2.59 -79.79 -6.78
CA PHE A 166 -3.30 -80.19 -5.56
C PHE A 166 -4.52 -81.08 -5.88
N SER A 167 -5.24 -80.78 -6.96
CA SER A 167 -6.41 -81.55 -7.40
C SER A 167 -6.00 -82.92 -7.93
N VAL A 168 -4.90 -82.99 -8.69
CA VAL A 168 -4.31 -84.25 -9.15
C VAL A 168 -3.79 -85.07 -7.97
N TRP A 169 -3.13 -84.44 -7.00
CA TRP A 169 -2.62 -85.13 -5.81
C TRP A 169 -3.75 -85.63 -4.89
N ALA A 170 -4.79 -84.82 -4.68
CA ALA A 170 -5.99 -85.22 -3.95
C ALA A 170 -6.72 -86.36 -4.67
N GLY A 171 -6.87 -86.28 -5.99
CA GLY A 171 -7.43 -87.34 -6.82
C GLY A 171 -6.62 -88.65 -6.76
N LEU A 172 -5.29 -88.57 -6.80
CA LEU A 172 -4.41 -89.74 -6.63
C LEU A 172 -4.51 -90.32 -5.22
N SER A 173 -4.58 -89.49 -4.18
CA SER A 173 -4.69 -89.94 -2.78
C SER A 173 -6.01 -90.66 -2.48
N LEU A 174 -7.07 -90.33 -3.22
CA LEU A 174 -8.37 -91.01 -3.16
C LEU A 174 -8.41 -92.28 -4.03
N ALA A 175 -7.66 -92.31 -5.13
CA ALA A 175 -7.65 -93.43 -6.07
C ALA A 175 -6.67 -94.55 -5.70
N THR A 176 -5.63 -94.27 -4.89
CA THR A 176 -4.69 -95.30 -4.43
C THR A 176 -5.09 -95.84 -3.05
N PRO A 177 -5.45 -97.13 -2.90
CA PRO A 177 -5.78 -97.71 -1.60
C PRO A 177 -4.60 -97.70 -0.61
N LEU A 178 -3.36 -97.52 -1.08
CA LEU A 178 -2.14 -97.48 -0.26
C LEU A 178 -2.09 -96.34 0.78
N THR A 179 -2.59 -95.15 0.46
CA THR A 179 -2.60 -94.00 1.40
C THR A 179 -3.70 -94.13 2.43
N ILE A 180 -4.86 -94.66 2.04
CA ILE A 180 -5.95 -94.95 2.96
C ILE A 180 -5.52 -96.08 3.89
N GLU A 181 -4.89 -97.15 3.39
CA GLU A 181 -4.47 -98.30 4.19
C GLU A 181 -3.35 -97.96 5.19
N MET A 182 -2.39 -97.08 4.86
CA MET A 182 -1.40 -96.58 5.83
C MET A 182 -2.01 -95.69 6.92
N VAL A 183 -3.04 -94.90 6.59
CA VAL A 183 -3.69 -93.99 7.55
C VAL A 183 -4.74 -94.74 8.39
N THR A 184 -5.44 -95.73 7.84
CA THR A 184 -6.47 -96.52 8.53
C THR A 184 -5.89 -97.68 9.35
N ASN A 185 -4.75 -98.29 8.97
CA ASN A 185 -4.06 -99.28 9.82
C ASN A 185 -3.12 -98.66 10.87
N SER A 186 -2.93 -97.34 10.88
CA SER A 186 -2.27 -96.66 11.99
C SER A 186 -3.17 -96.69 13.22
N THR A 187 -2.78 -97.45 14.25
CA THR A 187 -3.48 -97.53 15.55
C THR A 187 -3.50 -96.20 16.32
N ASN A 188 -2.83 -95.17 15.83
CA ASN A 188 -2.79 -93.86 16.45
C ASN A 188 -3.81 -92.90 15.80
N PRO A 189 -4.94 -92.58 16.48
CA PRO A 189 -6.01 -91.74 15.93
C PRO A 189 -5.58 -90.30 15.66
N TRP A 190 -4.50 -89.82 16.26
CA TRP A 190 -3.99 -88.46 16.02
C TRP A 190 -3.43 -88.27 14.61
N LEU A 191 -2.83 -89.30 14.01
CA LEU A 191 -2.31 -89.22 12.64
C LEU A 191 -3.42 -89.08 11.60
N GLN A 192 -4.59 -89.67 11.87
CA GLN A 192 -5.78 -89.52 11.02
C GLN A 192 -6.35 -88.10 11.10
N PHE A 193 -6.24 -87.45 12.27
CA PHE A 193 -6.75 -86.10 12.48
C PHE A 193 -5.79 -84.99 11.98
N LEU A 194 -4.48 -85.26 11.99
CA LEU A 194 -3.44 -84.27 11.64
C LEU A 194 -3.11 -84.23 10.15
N SER A 195 -3.32 -85.33 9.41
CA SER A 195 -2.99 -85.38 7.98
C SER A 195 -3.76 -84.36 7.10
N PRO A 196 -5.06 -84.06 7.33
CA PRO A 196 -5.76 -83.02 6.57
C PRO A 196 -5.21 -81.63 6.88
N PHE A 197 -4.83 -81.38 8.13
CA PHE A 197 -4.24 -80.12 8.57
C PHE A 197 -2.85 -79.88 7.97
N ALA A 198 -2.02 -80.92 7.90
CA ALA A 198 -0.69 -80.83 7.28
C ALA A 198 -0.79 -80.50 5.79
N ILE A 199 -1.75 -81.10 5.09
CA ILE A 199 -2.03 -80.83 3.67
C ILE A 199 -2.51 -79.38 3.47
N LEU A 200 -3.39 -78.89 4.35
CA LEU A 200 -3.90 -77.53 4.31
C LEU A 200 -2.80 -76.49 4.59
N LEU A 201 -1.95 -76.75 5.60
CA LEU A 201 -0.77 -75.94 5.90
C LEU A 201 0.23 -75.91 4.75
N PHE A 202 0.45 -77.03 4.06
CA PHE A 202 1.34 -77.09 2.91
C PHE A 202 0.78 -76.30 1.72
N GLY A 203 -0.54 -76.31 1.52
CA GLY A 203 -1.23 -75.47 0.53
C GLY A 203 -1.10 -73.97 0.81
N VAL A 204 -1.30 -73.56 2.07
CA VAL A 204 -1.14 -72.17 2.51
C VAL A 204 0.33 -71.72 2.37
N TYR A 205 1.29 -72.58 2.72
CA TYR A 205 2.71 -72.30 2.55
C TYR A 205 3.08 -72.13 1.06
N GLY A 206 2.55 -72.98 0.19
CA GLY A 206 2.72 -72.85 -1.27
C GLY A 206 2.18 -71.53 -1.80
N MET A 207 0.97 -71.13 -1.38
CA MET A 207 0.37 -69.84 -1.75
C MET A 207 1.21 -68.65 -1.27
N LEU A 208 1.66 -68.67 -0.02
CA LEU A 208 2.52 -67.62 0.55
C LEU A 208 3.85 -67.49 -0.19
N LYS A 209 4.43 -68.62 -0.65
CA LYS A 209 5.69 -68.61 -1.42
C LYS A 209 5.52 -68.09 -2.85
N THR A 210 4.33 -68.22 -3.44
CA THR A 210 4.02 -67.68 -4.77
C THR A 210 3.62 -66.20 -4.76
N ALA A 211 3.20 -65.67 -3.61
CA ALA A 211 2.95 -64.24 -3.44
C ALA A 211 4.28 -63.48 -3.35
N THR A 212 4.84 -63.12 -4.50
CA THR A 212 6.03 -62.26 -4.54
C THR A 212 5.64 -60.82 -4.23
N LEU A 213 5.95 -60.37 -3.01
CA LEU A 213 5.88 -58.95 -2.63
C LEU A 213 6.97 -58.17 -3.37
N LYS A 214 6.62 -57.60 -4.53
CA LYS A 214 7.46 -56.59 -5.18
C LYS A 214 7.17 -55.24 -4.53
N ASN A 215 8.05 -54.83 -3.62
CA ASN A 215 8.11 -53.44 -3.17
C ASN A 215 8.60 -52.57 -4.34
N SER A 216 7.70 -52.16 -5.23
CA SER A 216 8.02 -51.16 -6.24
C SER A 216 8.15 -49.81 -5.53
N THR A 217 9.37 -49.43 -5.22
CA THR A 217 9.65 -48.08 -4.74
C THR A 217 9.53 -47.16 -5.95
N LYS A 218 8.35 -46.55 -6.16
CA LYS A 218 8.14 -45.40 -7.08
C LYS A 218 8.90 -44.16 -6.57
N ARG A 219 10.21 -44.30 -6.28
CA ARG A 219 11.06 -43.26 -5.67
C ARG A 219 11.63 -42.25 -6.68
N THR A 220 11.54 -42.52 -7.99
CA THR A 220 12.21 -41.71 -9.02
C THR A 220 11.33 -40.64 -9.66
N LEU A 221 10.01 -40.83 -9.78
CA LEU A 221 9.11 -39.81 -10.35
C LEU A 221 8.62 -38.75 -9.35
N SER A 222 8.50 -39.11 -8.07
CA SER A 222 8.08 -38.18 -7.02
C SER A 222 9.20 -37.23 -6.59
N LYS A 223 10.47 -37.68 -6.61
CA LYS A 223 11.63 -36.82 -6.33
C LYS A 223 11.95 -35.82 -7.46
N SER A 224 11.68 -36.13 -8.72
CA SER A 224 11.81 -35.13 -9.81
C SER A 224 10.69 -34.11 -9.74
N LYS A 225 9.43 -34.55 -9.52
CA LYS A 225 8.31 -33.63 -9.29
C LYS A 225 8.51 -32.73 -8.07
N SER A 226 9.04 -33.23 -6.95
CA SER A 226 9.27 -32.39 -5.76
C SER A 226 10.48 -31.46 -5.89
N ARG A 227 11.54 -31.84 -6.61
CA ARG A 227 12.66 -30.93 -6.96
C ARG A 227 12.21 -29.82 -7.91
N ASP A 228 11.43 -30.15 -8.93
CA ASP A 228 10.91 -29.17 -9.89
C ASP A 228 9.88 -28.23 -9.25
N ILE A 229 9.09 -28.70 -8.30
CA ILE A 229 8.17 -27.85 -7.52
C ILE A 229 8.98 -26.85 -6.68
N LYS A 230 10.05 -27.29 -5.99
CA LYS A 230 10.95 -26.39 -5.26
C LYS A 230 11.62 -25.33 -6.14
N SER A 231 11.92 -25.68 -7.39
CA SER A 231 12.58 -24.77 -8.34
C SER A 231 11.72 -23.57 -8.75
N LEU A 232 10.38 -23.63 -8.69
CA LEU A 232 9.53 -22.47 -9.01
C LEU A 232 9.30 -21.51 -7.83
N TYR A 233 9.81 -21.85 -6.65
CA TYR A 233 9.86 -20.94 -5.50
C TYR A 233 11.19 -20.17 -5.45
N ASP A 234 12.10 -20.48 -6.35
CA ASP A 234 13.30 -19.69 -6.60
C ASP A 234 12.97 -18.67 -7.69
N ASP A 235 12.97 -17.39 -7.32
CA ASP A 235 12.60 -16.30 -8.22
C ASP A 235 13.50 -16.24 -9.46
N GLU A 236 14.78 -16.63 -9.33
CA GLU A 236 15.72 -16.70 -10.45
C GLU A 236 15.29 -17.73 -11.50
N ILE A 237 14.78 -18.88 -11.05
CA ILE A 237 14.33 -19.95 -11.94
C ILE A 237 12.97 -19.59 -12.55
N ALA A 238 12.06 -18.98 -11.78
CA ALA A 238 10.79 -18.50 -12.30
C ALA A 238 10.99 -17.41 -13.37
N GLU A 239 11.93 -16.49 -13.14
CA GLU A 239 12.39 -15.50 -14.11
C GLU A 239 12.93 -16.16 -15.39
N TYR A 240 13.85 -17.13 -15.25
CA TYR A 240 14.40 -17.86 -16.39
C TYR A 240 13.30 -18.51 -17.25
N ARG A 241 12.31 -19.14 -16.61
CA ARG A 241 11.18 -19.79 -17.30
C ARG A 241 10.25 -18.82 -17.99
N LEU A 242 9.95 -17.68 -17.37
CA LEU A 242 9.18 -16.61 -17.99
C LEU A 242 9.89 -16.08 -19.24
N HIS A 243 11.21 -15.88 -19.16
CA HIS A 243 12.02 -15.47 -20.30
C HIS A 243 12.15 -16.50 -21.42
N GLU A 244 12.19 -17.79 -21.08
CA GLU A 244 12.14 -18.88 -22.05
C GLU A 244 10.80 -18.87 -22.79
N MET A 245 9.68 -18.76 -22.06
CA MET A 245 8.35 -18.67 -22.63
C MET A 245 8.19 -17.47 -23.57
N GLN A 246 8.58 -16.27 -23.14
CA GLN A 246 8.50 -15.06 -23.96
C GLN A 246 9.27 -15.21 -25.28
N ARG A 247 10.47 -15.79 -25.23
CA ARG A 247 11.30 -16.02 -26.41
C ARG A 247 10.66 -16.99 -27.39
N GLU A 248 10.08 -18.07 -26.90
CA GLU A 248 9.42 -19.06 -27.73
C GLU A 248 8.13 -18.54 -28.38
N LEU A 249 7.39 -17.67 -27.68
CA LEU A 249 6.23 -16.95 -28.25
C LEU A 249 6.67 -15.96 -29.33
N GLN A 250 7.73 -15.17 -29.06
CA GLN A 250 8.26 -14.19 -30.01
C GLN A 250 8.76 -14.84 -31.31
N LYS A 251 9.46 -15.98 -31.23
CA LYS A 251 9.88 -16.77 -32.40
C LYS A 251 8.71 -17.20 -33.30
N ARG A 252 7.48 -17.20 -32.78
CA ARG A 252 6.25 -17.57 -33.48
C ARG A 252 5.42 -16.37 -33.91
N GLY A 253 5.97 -15.15 -33.78
CA GLY A 253 5.26 -13.91 -34.09
C GLY A 253 4.16 -13.56 -33.09
N ILE A 254 4.23 -14.11 -31.86
CA ILE A 254 3.35 -13.74 -30.76
C ILE A 254 4.14 -12.82 -29.82
N GLU A 255 3.75 -11.56 -29.75
CA GLU A 255 4.39 -10.55 -28.89
C GLU A 255 3.49 -10.28 -27.69
N LEU A 256 4.08 -10.27 -26.50
CA LEU A 256 3.37 -9.95 -25.26
C LEU A 256 3.49 -8.46 -24.96
N VAL A 257 2.37 -7.85 -24.57
CA VAL A 257 2.31 -6.47 -24.06
C VAL A 257 1.80 -6.54 -22.62
N TYR A 258 2.69 -6.37 -21.66
CA TYR A 258 2.32 -6.34 -20.24
C TYR A 258 1.81 -4.97 -19.86
N VAL A 259 0.63 -4.90 -19.25
CA VAL A 259 0.00 -3.65 -18.79
C VAL A 259 -0.02 -3.66 -17.27
N PHE A 260 0.90 -2.92 -16.66
CA PHE A 260 0.99 -2.78 -15.21
C PHE A 260 0.08 -1.65 -14.74
N ASP A 261 -1.07 -1.99 -14.16
CA ASP A 261 -2.03 -1.02 -13.60
C ASP A 261 -1.88 -0.92 -12.07
N GLU A 262 -2.42 0.17 -11.53
CA GLU A 262 -2.42 0.51 -10.10
C GLU A 262 -1.04 0.74 -9.47
N PHE A 263 -0.02 1.02 -10.29
CA PHE A 263 1.32 1.35 -9.82
C PHE A 263 1.35 2.64 -8.96
N ASP A 264 0.30 3.46 -9.07
CA ASP A 264 0.08 4.66 -8.23
C ASP A 264 -0.39 4.37 -6.80
N LYS A 265 -0.67 3.11 -6.44
CA LYS A 265 -1.00 2.69 -5.06
C LYS A 265 0.21 2.22 -4.26
N ILE A 266 1.37 2.06 -4.91
CA ILE A 266 2.59 1.62 -4.26
C ILE A 266 3.20 2.82 -3.54
N ASN A 267 3.64 2.62 -2.30
CA ASN A 267 4.30 3.67 -1.54
C ASN A 267 5.57 4.15 -2.26
N ASP A 268 5.85 5.44 -2.13
CA ASP A 268 6.93 6.12 -2.83
C ASP A 268 8.33 5.49 -2.61
N GLY A 269 8.56 4.89 -1.43
CA GLY A 269 9.79 4.15 -1.12
C GLY A 269 9.87 2.78 -1.81
N ASP A 270 8.75 2.09 -1.96
CA ASP A 270 8.66 0.75 -2.52
C ASP A 270 8.67 0.76 -4.06
N VAL A 271 8.30 1.88 -4.69
CA VAL A 271 8.31 2.05 -6.16
C VAL A 271 9.69 1.75 -6.74
N LYS A 272 10.77 2.21 -6.09
CA LYS A 272 12.15 1.98 -6.56
C LYS A 272 12.51 0.49 -6.51
N ASP A 273 12.11 -0.19 -5.44
CA ASP A 273 12.35 -1.62 -5.27
C ASP A 273 11.60 -2.42 -6.35
N VAL A 274 10.32 -2.13 -6.57
CA VAL A 274 9.53 -2.81 -7.62
C VAL A 274 10.13 -2.55 -9.00
N LEU A 275 10.53 -1.32 -9.32
CA LEU A 275 11.19 -1.02 -10.59
C LEU A 275 12.55 -1.72 -10.73
N SER A 276 13.32 -1.85 -9.64
CA SER A 276 14.61 -2.57 -9.66
C SER A 276 14.42 -4.06 -9.99
N ILE A 277 13.34 -4.65 -9.49
CA ILE A 277 12.95 -6.03 -9.73
C ILE A 277 12.40 -6.22 -11.15
N LEU A 278 11.64 -5.25 -11.67
CA LEU A 278 11.11 -5.30 -13.05
C LEU A 278 12.17 -5.01 -14.12
N LYS A 279 13.28 -4.34 -13.75
CA LYS A 279 14.33 -3.89 -14.67
C LYS A 279 14.86 -4.99 -15.61
N PRO A 280 15.25 -6.19 -15.15
CA PRO A 280 15.74 -7.25 -16.04
C PRO A 280 14.72 -7.63 -17.12
N PHE A 281 13.43 -7.64 -16.77
CA PHE A 281 12.35 -7.96 -17.69
C PHE A 281 12.14 -6.88 -18.72
N MET A 282 12.02 -5.63 -18.25
CA MET A 282 11.81 -4.45 -19.09
C MET A 282 12.94 -4.27 -20.10
N LEU A 283 14.19 -4.52 -19.70
CA LEU A 283 15.37 -4.37 -20.56
C LEU A 283 15.63 -5.60 -21.46
N SER A 284 14.90 -6.70 -21.27
CA SER A 284 15.17 -7.94 -22.02
C SER A 284 14.83 -7.87 -23.52
N GLY A 285 14.00 -6.92 -23.94
CA GLY A 285 13.56 -6.77 -25.34
C GLY A 285 12.72 -7.96 -25.86
N LYS A 286 12.08 -8.72 -24.96
CA LYS A 286 11.25 -9.89 -25.33
C LYS A 286 9.75 -9.61 -25.31
N ALA A 287 9.34 -8.52 -24.68
CA ALA A 287 7.96 -8.08 -24.54
C ALA A 287 7.92 -6.55 -24.45
N SER A 288 6.76 -5.97 -24.74
CA SER A 288 6.51 -4.55 -24.48
C SER A 288 5.88 -4.39 -23.10
N TYR A 289 6.20 -3.29 -22.43
CA TYR A 289 5.75 -3.02 -21.05
C TYR A 289 5.09 -1.65 -21.00
N LEU A 290 3.81 -1.59 -20.63
CA LEU A 290 3.09 -0.36 -20.35
C LEU A 290 2.95 -0.23 -18.83
N ILE A 291 3.58 0.79 -18.23
CA ILE A 291 3.48 1.04 -16.79
C ILE A 291 2.55 2.23 -16.56
N LEU A 292 1.39 1.99 -15.96
CA LEU A 292 0.41 3.01 -15.62
C LEU A 292 0.70 3.51 -14.21
N SER A 293 1.18 4.75 -14.11
CA SER A 293 1.62 5.32 -12.83
C SER A 293 0.95 6.66 -12.52
N GLY A 294 1.15 7.10 -11.29
CA GLY A 294 0.84 8.46 -10.86
C GLY A 294 1.83 9.46 -11.44
N GLN A 295 1.56 10.74 -11.22
CA GLN A 295 2.41 11.85 -11.65
C GLN A 295 3.79 11.87 -10.95
N GLN A 296 3.87 11.33 -9.74
CA GLN A 296 5.09 11.30 -8.95
C GLN A 296 6.23 10.56 -9.68
N LEU A 297 5.93 9.39 -10.25
CA LEU A 297 6.90 8.62 -11.02
C LEU A 297 7.31 9.35 -12.32
N PHE A 298 6.40 10.11 -12.93
CA PHE A 298 6.71 10.94 -14.09
C PHE A 298 7.72 12.05 -13.76
N TYR A 299 7.53 12.77 -12.65
CA TYR A 299 8.50 13.78 -12.23
C TYR A 299 9.84 13.17 -11.88
N ARG A 300 9.86 12.03 -11.19
CA ARG A 300 11.09 11.28 -10.93
C ARG A 300 11.80 10.90 -12.22
N PHE A 301 11.07 10.37 -13.21
CA PHE A 301 11.65 10.04 -14.51
C PHE A 301 12.31 11.26 -15.17
N HIS A 302 11.62 12.39 -15.24
CA HIS A 302 12.16 13.62 -15.83
C HIS A 302 13.30 14.24 -15.03
N ASN A 303 13.22 14.25 -13.70
CA ASN A 303 14.26 14.80 -12.82
C ASN A 303 15.50 13.90 -12.83
N SER A 304 15.32 12.58 -12.94
CA SER A 304 16.43 11.61 -12.97
C SER A 304 17.33 11.77 -14.19
N ALA A 305 16.85 12.39 -15.27
CA ALA A 305 17.71 12.73 -16.41
C ALA A 305 18.85 13.72 -16.05
N MET A 306 18.79 14.37 -14.88
CA MET A 306 19.84 15.23 -14.34
C MET A 306 20.72 14.54 -13.30
N GLU A 307 20.44 13.29 -12.93
CA GLU A 307 21.24 12.48 -12.02
C GLU A 307 22.29 11.67 -12.81
N ASP A 308 23.40 11.30 -12.15
CA ASP A 308 24.39 10.36 -12.73
C ASP A 308 23.90 8.91 -12.56
N ASP A 309 23.88 8.14 -13.66
CA ASP A 309 23.41 6.75 -13.76
C ASP A 309 21.96 6.48 -13.25
N PRO A 310 20.96 7.22 -13.75
CA PRO A 310 19.58 7.09 -13.30
C PRO A 310 18.95 5.77 -13.78
N ILE A 311 18.59 4.91 -12.83
CA ILE A 311 17.84 3.68 -13.10
C ILE A 311 16.52 3.99 -13.82
N VAL A 312 15.80 5.04 -13.40
CA VAL A 312 14.46 5.34 -13.92
C VAL A 312 14.51 5.87 -15.36
N ALA A 313 15.46 6.74 -15.69
CA ALA A 313 15.59 7.30 -17.04
C ALA A 313 15.95 6.24 -18.10
N THR A 314 16.67 5.18 -17.71
CA THR A 314 17.08 4.10 -18.63
C THR A 314 16.00 3.05 -18.86
N LEU A 315 14.96 3.01 -18.03
CA LEU A 315 13.88 2.01 -18.12
C LEU A 315 12.87 2.29 -19.21
N PHE A 316 12.57 3.56 -19.50
CA PHE A 316 11.47 3.93 -20.39
C PHE A 316 11.98 4.53 -21.70
N SER A 317 11.49 3.99 -22.81
CA SER A 317 11.79 4.50 -24.15
C SER A 317 11.06 5.80 -24.45
N LYS A 318 9.80 5.89 -24.01
CA LYS A 318 8.92 7.06 -24.14
C LYS A 318 7.95 7.13 -22.97
N SER A 319 7.51 8.34 -22.66
CA SER A 319 6.46 8.62 -21.69
C SER A 319 5.25 9.25 -22.38
N TYR A 320 4.06 8.77 -22.04
CA TYR A 320 2.77 9.36 -22.42
C TYR A 320 2.12 9.92 -21.16
N HIS A 321 1.56 11.12 -21.28
CA HIS A 321 0.90 11.79 -20.18
C HIS A 321 -0.59 11.96 -20.50
N VAL A 322 -1.44 11.38 -19.66
CA VAL A 322 -2.90 11.49 -19.73
C VAL A 322 -3.32 12.71 -18.91
N PRO A 323 -3.80 13.79 -19.57
CA PRO A 323 -4.04 15.06 -18.91
C PRO A 323 -5.37 15.08 -18.14
N LEU A 324 -5.49 16.01 -17.20
CA LEU A 324 -6.74 16.35 -16.54
C LEU A 324 -7.70 16.98 -17.56
N HIS A 325 -8.89 16.39 -17.69
CA HIS A 325 -9.92 16.87 -18.62
C HIS A 325 -10.32 18.32 -18.35
N SER A 326 -10.57 19.10 -19.40
CA SER A 326 -10.98 20.50 -19.28
C SER A 326 -12.40 20.61 -18.72
N PRO A 327 -12.76 21.71 -18.03
CA PRO A 327 -14.14 21.94 -17.58
C PRO A 327 -15.17 21.84 -18.71
N GLU A 328 -14.82 22.25 -19.93
CA GLU A 328 -15.65 22.08 -21.14
C GLU A 328 -15.94 20.61 -21.42
N THR A 329 -14.94 19.74 -21.23
CA THR A 329 -15.10 18.29 -21.38
C THR A 329 -16.09 17.74 -20.36
N PHE A 330 -16.04 18.21 -19.11
CA PHE A 330 -16.99 17.82 -18.07
C PHE A 330 -18.42 18.31 -18.36
N ARG A 331 -18.56 19.56 -18.81
CA ARG A 331 -19.86 20.14 -19.21
C ARG A 331 -20.48 19.35 -20.34
N ALA A 332 -19.71 19.07 -21.39
CA ALA A 332 -20.16 18.30 -22.53
C ALA A 332 -20.45 16.83 -22.18
N PHE A 333 -19.68 16.22 -21.26
CA PHE A 333 -20.00 14.91 -20.71
C PHE A 333 -21.36 14.93 -19.98
N PHE A 334 -21.61 15.93 -19.13
CA PHE A 334 -22.90 16.05 -18.42
C PHE A 334 -24.07 16.30 -19.37
N GLU A 335 -23.91 17.15 -20.39
CA GLU A 335 -24.92 17.38 -21.42
C GLU A 335 -25.36 16.07 -22.08
N ASN A 336 -24.40 15.19 -22.41
CA ASN A 336 -24.66 13.87 -22.99
C ASN A 336 -25.43 12.91 -22.06
N LEU A 337 -25.48 13.19 -20.75
CA LEU A 337 -26.25 12.41 -19.78
C LEU A 337 -27.72 12.83 -19.72
N VAL A 338 -28.11 14.03 -20.18
CA VAL A 338 -29.48 14.54 -20.03
C VAL A 338 -30.39 14.01 -21.16
N VAL A 339 -31.48 13.31 -20.80
CA VAL A 339 -32.32 12.53 -21.74
C VAL A 339 -33.26 13.39 -22.60
N ASN A 340 -33.61 14.61 -22.17
CA ASN A 340 -34.54 15.50 -22.89
C ASN A 340 -33.93 16.91 -23.03
N GLN A 341 -33.24 17.16 -24.14
CA GLN A 341 -32.69 18.48 -24.45
C GLN A 341 -33.65 19.25 -25.37
N ASP A 342 -34.39 20.23 -24.84
CA ASP A 342 -35.08 21.23 -25.66
C ASP A 342 -34.15 22.41 -26.07
N GLY A 343 -32.84 22.30 -25.79
CA GLY A 343 -31.83 23.33 -26.04
C GLY A 343 -30.66 23.32 -25.05
N VAL A 344 -29.93 24.45 -25.00
CA VAL A 344 -28.80 24.74 -24.07
C VAL A 344 -29.23 24.52 -22.62
N LEU A 345 -28.35 23.93 -21.80
CA LEU A 345 -28.59 23.77 -20.36
C LEU A 345 -28.96 25.10 -19.70
N SER A 346 -29.91 25.08 -18.77
CA SER A 346 -30.27 26.27 -18.02
C SER A 346 -29.07 26.80 -17.20
N GLU A 347 -29.08 28.09 -16.87
CA GLU A 347 -28.02 28.70 -16.04
C GLU A 347 -27.85 27.96 -14.70
N ALA A 348 -28.94 27.55 -14.06
CA ALA A 348 -28.90 26.78 -12.82
C ALA A 348 -28.27 25.39 -13.00
N ALA A 349 -28.53 24.73 -14.14
CA ALA A 349 -27.89 23.45 -14.46
C ALA A 349 -26.38 23.63 -14.71
N MET A 350 -25.98 24.69 -15.41
CA MET A 350 -24.56 25.00 -15.62
C MET A 350 -23.84 25.31 -14.31
N GLN A 351 -24.43 26.13 -13.44
CA GLN A 351 -23.87 26.42 -12.11
C GLN A 351 -23.73 25.16 -11.25
N TYR A 352 -24.71 24.25 -11.32
CA TYR A 352 -24.63 22.95 -10.70
C TYR A 352 -23.44 22.14 -11.22
N VAL A 353 -23.30 22.02 -12.56
CA VAL A 353 -22.19 21.29 -13.19
C VAL A 353 -20.84 21.89 -12.78
N ASP A 354 -20.68 23.21 -12.86
CA ASP A 354 -19.45 23.90 -12.49
C ASP A 354 -19.08 23.68 -11.01
N ALA A 355 -20.06 23.71 -10.12
CA ALA A 355 -19.85 23.39 -8.72
C ALA A 355 -19.35 21.94 -8.52
N LYS A 356 -19.88 20.99 -9.31
CA LYS A 356 -19.45 19.59 -9.29
C LYS A 356 -18.07 19.39 -9.91
N ILE A 357 -17.72 20.14 -10.97
CA ILE A 357 -16.36 20.16 -11.54
C ILE A 357 -15.36 20.60 -10.47
N LEU A 358 -15.65 21.71 -9.78
CA LEU A 358 -14.81 22.23 -8.71
C LEU A 358 -14.63 21.21 -7.57
N ALA A 359 -15.71 20.61 -7.09
CA ALA A 359 -15.68 19.60 -6.03
C ALA A 359 -14.95 18.30 -6.45
N SER A 360 -14.98 17.97 -7.75
CA SER A 360 -14.33 16.78 -8.28
C SER A 360 -12.80 16.89 -8.41
N ASN A 361 -12.23 18.09 -8.26
CA ASN A 361 -10.82 18.38 -8.57
C ASN A 361 -10.42 17.92 -9.98
N ARG A 362 -11.33 18.07 -10.96
CA ARG A 362 -11.17 17.59 -12.35
C ARG A 362 -10.91 16.08 -12.48
N SER A 363 -11.35 15.27 -11.51
CA SER A 363 -11.36 13.81 -11.61
C SER A 363 -12.71 13.32 -12.15
N LEU A 364 -12.71 12.70 -13.32
CA LEU A 364 -13.94 12.23 -13.97
C LEU A 364 -14.69 11.19 -13.13
N ARG A 365 -13.95 10.27 -12.49
CA ARG A 365 -14.52 9.30 -11.55
C ARG A 365 -15.20 10.00 -10.36
N LYS A 366 -14.56 11.01 -9.76
CA LYS A 366 -15.13 11.75 -8.63
C LYS A 366 -16.37 12.53 -9.10
N PHE A 367 -16.31 13.18 -10.25
CA PHE A 367 -17.42 13.92 -10.84
C PHE A 367 -18.66 13.03 -11.07
N ILE A 368 -18.49 11.86 -11.69
CA ILE A 368 -19.55 10.88 -11.91
C ILE A 368 -20.18 10.45 -10.58
N ASN A 369 -19.36 10.18 -9.56
CA ASN A 369 -19.86 9.82 -8.24
C ASN A 369 -20.64 10.95 -7.57
N LEU A 370 -20.18 12.20 -7.71
CA LEU A 370 -20.89 13.37 -7.19
C LEU A 370 -22.25 13.59 -7.86
N ILE A 371 -22.37 13.24 -9.14
CA ILE A 371 -23.66 13.27 -9.86
C ILE A 371 -24.55 12.13 -9.35
N ARG A 372 -24.02 10.91 -9.24
CA ARG A 372 -24.78 9.75 -8.74
C ARG A 372 -25.35 9.97 -7.34
N GLN A 373 -24.60 10.65 -6.47
CA GLN A 373 -25.04 10.99 -5.12
C GLN A 373 -26.28 11.90 -5.09
N ASP A 374 -26.48 12.72 -6.13
CA ASP A 374 -27.61 13.63 -6.23
C ASP A 374 -28.78 13.06 -7.06
N LEU A 375 -28.68 11.80 -7.52
CA LEU A 375 -29.76 11.16 -8.27
C LEU A 375 -30.91 10.77 -7.34
N GLU A 376 -32.10 11.19 -7.72
CA GLU A 376 -33.36 10.71 -7.17
C GLU A 376 -34.06 9.80 -8.17
N TRP A 377 -34.85 8.84 -7.68
CA TRP A 377 -35.61 7.92 -8.53
C TRP A 377 -37.09 8.29 -8.53
N GLU A 378 -37.64 8.53 -9.72
CA GLU A 378 -39.08 8.72 -9.93
C GLU A 378 -39.60 7.68 -10.91
N GLY A 379 -40.08 6.57 -10.36
CA GLY A 379 -40.37 5.37 -11.15
C GLY A 379 -39.08 4.78 -11.72
N GLU A 380 -39.04 4.56 -13.03
CA GLU A 380 -37.86 4.03 -13.75
C GLU A 380 -36.90 5.12 -14.23
N LYS A 381 -37.17 6.39 -13.90
CA LYS A 381 -36.36 7.54 -14.36
C LYS A 381 -35.46 8.04 -13.23
N ALA A 382 -34.17 8.14 -13.51
CA ALA A 382 -33.22 8.83 -12.65
C ALA A 382 -33.28 10.35 -12.93
N VAL A 383 -33.40 11.16 -11.88
CA VAL A 383 -33.67 12.60 -11.99
C VAL A 383 -32.82 13.39 -11.01
N ILE A 384 -32.41 14.60 -11.39
CA ILE A 384 -31.76 15.57 -10.51
C ILE A 384 -32.70 16.75 -10.32
N ARG A 385 -33.01 17.08 -9.07
CA ARG A 385 -33.81 18.26 -8.72
C ARG A 385 -32.88 19.44 -8.48
N LEU A 386 -32.96 20.42 -9.37
CA LEU A 386 -32.29 21.72 -9.25
C LEU A 386 -33.20 22.79 -8.62
N GLU A 387 -34.40 22.41 -8.20
CA GLU A 387 -35.31 23.23 -7.39
C GLU A 387 -35.06 22.89 -5.92
N PRO A 388 -34.31 23.70 -5.17
CA PRO A 388 -34.19 23.49 -3.75
C PRO A 388 -35.50 23.89 -3.05
N ALA A 389 -35.79 23.28 -1.91
CA ALA A 389 -36.85 23.73 -1.01
C ALA A 389 -36.56 25.10 -0.35
N SER A 390 -35.35 25.65 -0.54
CA SER A 390 -34.84 26.93 0.00
C SER A 390 -33.87 27.60 -0.98
N GLU A 391 -33.70 28.93 -0.98
CA GLU A 391 -32.80 29.61 -1.95
C GLU A 391 -31.29 29.30 -1.79
N GLN A 392 -30.87 28.71 -0.67
CA GLN A 392 -29.45 28.59 -0.30
C GLN A 392 -28.59 27.68 -1.21
N PRO A 393 -29.05 26.51 -1.70
CA PRO A 393 -28.23 25.64 -2.54
C PRO A 393 -27.84 26.29 -3.89
N ILE A 394 -28.74 27.06 -4.48
CA ILE A 394 -28.48 27.78 -5.73
C ILE A 394 -27.40 28.85 -5.52
N GLN A 395 -27.44 29.58 -4.40
CA GLN A 395 -26.41 30.58 -4.07
C GLN A 395 -25.04 29.92 -3.91
N SER A 396 -24.97 28.75 -3.25
CA SER A 396 -23.74 27.97 -3.10
C SER A 396 -23.17 27.50 -4.44
N TRP A 397 -24.01 26.98 -5.35
CA TRP A 397 -23.57 26.57 -6.69
C TRP A 397 -23.06 27.75 -7.50
N ARG A 398 -23.78 28.87 -7.50
CA ARG A 398 -23.38 30.09 -8.19
C ARG A 398 -22.04 30.62 -7.67
N PHE A 399 -21.83 30.60 -6.35
CA PHE A 399 -20.55 31.00 -5.77
C PHE A 399 -19.41 30.10 -6.25
N ARG A 400 -19.59 28.78 -6.18
CA ARG A 400 -18.58 27.80 -6.63
C ARG A 400 -18.30 27.92 -8.13
N ALA A 401 -19.31 28.18 -8.96
CA ALA A 401 -19.12 28.43 -10.39
C ALA A 401 -18.23 29.67 -10.63
N ARG A 402 -18.41 30.76 -9.87
CA ARG A 402 -17.53 31.93 -9.95
C ARG A 402 -16.09 31.64 -9.52
N VAL A 403 -15.92 30.81 -8.49
CA VAL A 403 -14.59 30.34 -8.06
C VAL A 403 -13.94 29.49 -9.16
N LEU A 404 -14.69 28.58 -9.78
CA LEU A 404 -14.19 27.80 -10.92
C LEU A 404 -13.75 28.71 -12.08
N ALA A 405 -14.57 29.70 -12.46
CA ALA A 405 -14.23 30.67 -13.50
C ALA A 405 -12.95 31.46 -13.18
N SER A 406 -12.74 31.79 -11.89
CA SER A 406 -11.50 32.43 -11.43
C SER A 406 -10.28 31.53 -11.62
N ILE A 407 -10.43 30.22 -11.34
CA ILE A 407 -9.36 29.23 -11.62
C ILE A 407 -9.12 29.13 -13.12
N GLU A 408 -10.16 29.01 -13.95
CA GLU A 408 -10.05 28.92 -15.42
C GLU A 408 -9.30 30.12 -16.00
N SER A 409 -9.67 31.34 -15.58
CA SER A 409 -8.99 32.59 -15.94
C SER A 409 -7.48 32.55 -15.63
N ILE A 410 -7.10 32.08 -14.43
CA ILE A 410 -5.69 31.91 -14.05
C ILE A 410 -4.99 30.87 -14.93
N VAL A 411 -5.65 29.74 -15.20
CA VAL A 411 -5.08 28.67 -16.04
C VAL A 411 -4.84 29.16 -17.46
N GLU A 412 -5.79 29.88 -18.05
CA GLU A 412 -5.68 30.46 -19.39
C GLU A 412 -4.58 31.52 -19.49
N THR A 413 -4.50 32.42 -18.51
CA THR A 413 -3.55 33.54 -18.53
C THR A 413 -2.13 33.14 -18.15
N MET A 414 -1.96 32.20 -17.21
CA MET A 414 -0.66 31.90 -16.62
C MET A 414 -0.05 30.55 -17.05
N LEU A 415 -0.88 29.53 -17.34
CA LEU A 415 -0.39 28.16 -17.57
C LEU A 415 -0.38 27.76 -19.05
N GLN A 416 -1.23 28.35 -19.90
CA GLN A 416 -1.22 28.06 -21.34
C GLN A 416 0.05 28.54 -22.08
N ILE A 417 0.94 29.27 -21.40
CA ILE A 417 2.22 29.76 -21.94
C ILE A 417 3.24 28.61 -22.14
N PHE A 418 3.06 27.44 -21.50
CA PHE A 418 3.99 26.30 -21.57
C PHE A 418 3.38 25.03 -22.19
N PRO A 419 2.96 25.04 -23.48
CA PRO A 419 2.25 23.91 -24.09
C PRO A 419 3.06 22.61 -24.15
N GLU A 420 4.39 22.70 -24.14
CA GLU A 420 5.29 21.52 -24.18
C GLU A 420 5.39 20.79 -22.82
N LYS A 421 4.85 21.37 -21.74
CA LYS A 421 4.95 20.81 -20.38
C LYS A 421 3.58 20.46 -19.78
N ARG A 422 2.72 19.77 -20.56
CA ARG A 422 1.34 19.38 -20.16
C ARG A 422 1.26 18.80 -18.74
N ALA A 423 2.13 17.86 -18.38
CA ALA A 423 2.13 17.25 -17.05
C ALA A 423 2.42 18.25 -15.92
N VAL A 424 3.33 19.20 -16.16
CA VAL A 424 3.66 20.26 -15.18
C VAL A 424 2.51 21.25 -15.04
N ASN A 425 1.82 21.57 -16.14
CA ASN A 425 0.62 22.41 -16.09
C ASN A 425 -0.48 21.73 -15.29
N ASP A 426 -0.71 20.44 -15.51
CA ASP A 426 -1.65 19.66 -14.71
C ASP A 426 -1.29 19.64 -13.23
N PHE A 427 0.00 19.66 -12.90
CA PHE A 427 0.43 19.85 -11.51
C PHE A 427 -0.04 21.17 -10.94
N TYR A 428 0.25 22.28 -11.60
CA TYR A 428 -0.20 23.59 -11.14
C TYR A 428 -1.72 23.71 -11.08
N ILE A 429 -2.44 23.19 -12.07
CA ILE A 429 -3.90 23.10 -12.07
C ILE A 429 -4.36 22.32 -10.84
N SER A 430 -3.84 21.12 -10.59
CA SER A 430 -4.22 20.32 -9.42
C SER A 430 -4.03 21.06 -8.10
N GLN A 431 -2.96 21.85 -7.97
CA GLN A 431 -2.69 22.63 -6.77
C GLN A 431 -3.71 23.75 -6.56
N LEU A 432 -4.12 24.46 -7.61
CA LEU A 432 -5.18 25.47 -7.52
C LEU A 432 -6.47 24.89 -6.94
N TYR A 433 -6.89 23.72 -7.43
CA TYR A 433 -8.09 23.04 -6.91
C TYR A 433 -7.90 22.61 -5.45
N ILE A 434 -6.74 22.01 -5.09
CA ILE A 434 -6.45 21.59 -3.71
C ILE A 434 -6.49 22.79 -2.76
N TRP A 435 -5.84 23.90 -3.11
CA TRP A 435 -5.84 25.11 -2.27
C TRP A 435 -7.24 25.67 -2.09
N VAL A 436 -8.04 25.75 -3.14
CA VAL A 436 -9.44 26.21 -3.05
C VAL A 436 -10.28 25.27 -2.17
N GLN A 437 -10.10 23.95 -2.27
CA GLN A 437 -10.78 23.02 -1.36
C GLN A 437 -10.36 23.21 0.10
N ARG A 438 -9.06 23.45 0.37
CA ARG A 438 -8.58 23.81 1.71
C ARG A 438 -9.21 25.12 2.19
N MET A 439 -9.28 26.15 1.35
CA MET A 439 -9.99 27.40 1.68
C MET A 439 -11.45 27.14 2.04
N PHE A 440 -12.17 26.29 1.29
CA PHE A 440 -13.56 25.94 1.63
C PHE A 440 -13.70 25.21 2.97
N SER A 441 -12.67 24.47 3.42
CA SER A 441 -12.70 23.80 4.73
C SER A 441 -12.70 24.76 5.93
N PHE A 442 -12.26 26.01 5.73
CA PHE A 442 -12.34 27.05 6.76
C PHE A 442 -13.73 27.68 6.87
N ASP A 443 -14.60 27.52 5.86
CA ASP A 443 -15.92 28.14 5.79
C ASP A 443 -15.88 29.63 6.19
N THR A 444 -16.54 30.05 7.27
CA THR A 444 -16.56 31.45 7.73
C THR A 444 -15.33 31.84 8.54
N LYS A 445 -14.46 30.89 8.88
CA LYS A 445 -13.24 31.15 9.68
C LYS A 445 -12.16 31.79 8.82
N PRO A 446 -11.38 32.74 9.37
CA PRO A 446 -10.26 33.32 8.66
C PRO A 446 -9.12 32.30 8.49
N PHE A 447 -8.41 32.39 7.37
CA PHE A 447 -7.26 31.56 7.03
C PHE A 447 -6.13 32.43 6.46
N SER A 448 -4.89 31.93 6.51
CA SER A 448 -3.73 32.60 5.92
C SER A 448 -3.21 31.83 4.71
N LYS A 449 -2.31 32.43 3.92
CA LYS A 449 -1.65 31.74 2.80
C LYS A 449 -0.94 30.46 3.24
N GLU A 450 -0.23 30.52 4.37
CA GLU A 450 0.51 29.39 4.94
C GLU A 450 -0.40 28.24 5.40
N SER A 451 -1.66 28.56 5.72
CA SER A 451 -2.63 27.55 6.13
C SER A 451 -3.18 26.71 4.96
N ILE A 452 -3.15 27.25 3.75
CA ILE A 452 -3.62 26.57 2.53
C ILE A 452 -2.48 26.05 1.65
N TYR A 453 -1.28 26.63 1.79
CA TYR A 453 -0.07 26.31 1.03
C TYR A 453 1.16 26.35 1.95
N ASP A 454 1.85 25.22 2.12
CA ASP A 454 3.15 25.15 2.79
C ASP A 454 4.10 24.30 1.94
N TYR A 455 5.10 24.93 1.32
CA TYR A 455 6.00 24.21 0.42
C TYR A 455 6.73 23.04 1.11
N VAL A 456 7.23 23.29 2.33
CA VAL A 456 8.09 22.33 3.05
C VAL A 456 7.26 21.14 3.55
N ARG A 457 6.03 21.40 3.99
CA ARG A 457 5.13 20.36 4.49
C ARG A 457 4.47 19.58 3.35
N ASP A 458 4.00 20.27 2.32
CA ASP A 458 3.10 19.69 1.33
C ASP A 458 3.82 19.09 0.11
N TYR A 459 5.12 19.38 -0.09
CA TYR A 459 5.86 18.97 -1.30
C TYR A 459 7.25 18.44 -0.96
N ALA A 460 7.48 17.15 -1.19
CA ALA A 460 8.82 16.57 -1.18
C ALA A 460 9.53 16.88 -2.51
N ASP A 461 10.82 17.25 -2.44
CA ASP A 461 11.63 17.62 -3.62
C ASP A 461 11.68 16.50 -4.69
N SER A 462 11.63 15.23 -4.27
CA SER A 462 11.64 14.07 -5.18
C SER A 462 10.31 13.78 -5.88
N VAL A 463 9.27 14.57 -5.61
CA VAL A 463 7.87 14.29 -5.99
C VAL A 463 7.24 15.45 -6.75
N THR A 464 7.99 16.53 -6.97
CA THR A 464 7.51 17.73 -7.67
C THR A 464 8.37 18.09 -8.89
N PRO A 465 7.82 18.86 -9.83
CA PRO A 465 8.62 19.43 -10.91
C PRO A 465 9.76 20.29 -10.35
N ASN A 466 10.97 20.13 -10.90
CA ASN A 466 12.14 20.94 -10.53
C ASN A 466 11.83 22.44 -10.67
N GLY A 467 12.21 23.23 -9.65
CA GLY A 467 12.01 24.67 -9.63
C GLY A 467 10.56 25.12 -9.40
N SER A 468 9.65 24.22 -9.00
CA SER A 468 8.23 24.56 -8.79
C SER A 468 7.96 25.48 -7.60
N ARG A 469 8.86 25.58 -6.61
CA ARG A 469 8.65 26.34 -5.36
C ARG A 469 8.26 27.79 -5.58
N GLU A 470 9.06 28.52 -6.35
CA GLU A 470 8.85 29.95 -6.59
C GLU A 470 7.56 30.17 -7.37
N TYR A 471 7.32 29.32 -8.38
CA TYR A 471 6.13 29.40 -9.21
C TYR A 471 4.86 29.05 -8.43
N LEU A 472 4.86 28.05 -7.56
CA LEU A 472 3.73 27.72 -6.68
C LEU A 472 3.41 28.86 -5.73
N ASN A 473 4.45 29.47 -5.13
CA ASN A 473 4.25 30.62 -4.25
C ASN A 473 3.64 31.81 -4.99
N PHE A 474 4.13 32.08 -6.21
CA PHE A 474 3.58 33.11 -7.09
C PHE A 474 2.14 32.80 -7.51
N LEU A 475 1.86 31.56 -7.94
CA LEU A 475 0.54 31.10 -8.36
C LEU A 475 -0.48 31.19 -7.22
N CYS A 476 -0.08 30.81 -6.00
CA CYS A 476 -0.94 30.93 -4.81
C CYS A 476 -1.26 32.39 -4.48
N SER A 477 -0.29 33.31 -4.60
CA SER A 477 -0.54 34.75 -4.45
C SER A 477 -1.52 35.27 -5.50
N ASN A 478 -1.32 34.92 -6.78
CA ASN A 478 -2.21 35.34 -7.86
C ASN A 478 -3.63 34.79 -7.67
N LEU A 479 -3.78 33.55 -7.20
CA LEU A 479 -5.09 33.00 -6.85
C LEU A 479 -5.80 33.86 -5.80
N LEU A 480 -5.11 34.19 -4.70
CA LEU A 480 -5.68 35.01 -3.63
C LEU A 480 -6.07 36.40 -4.14
N GLU A 481 -5.16 37.07 -4.86
CA GLU A 481 -5.40 38.39 -5.44
C GLU A 481 -6.58 38.39 -6.42
N HIS A 482 -6.67 37.38 -7.28
CA HIS A 482 -7.76 37.27 -8.25
C HIS A 482 -9.11 37.02 -7.57
N LEU A 483 -9.14 36.14 -6.55
CA LEU A 483 -10.35 35.92 -5.75
C LEU A 483 -10.78 37.16 -4.96
N ILE A 484 -9.83 38.01 -4.53
CA ILE A 484 -10.13 39.31 -3.92
C ILE A 484 -10.68 40.29 -4.96
N SER A 485 -10.08 40.37 -6.15
CA SER A 485 -10.56 41.26 -7.22
C SER A 485 -11.98 40.91 -7.68
N GLU A 486 -12.29 39.62 -7.71
CA GLU A 486 -13.64 39.10 -7.99
C GLU A 486 -14.60 39.24 -6.79
N ARG A 487 -14.14 39.84 -5.69
CA ARG A 487 -14.86 40.02 -4.43
C ARG A 487 -15.37 38.71 -3.85
N LEU A 488 -14.71 37.58 -4.10
CA LEU A 488 -15.03 36.27 -3.54
C LEU A 488 -14.35 36.07 -2.18
N LEU A 489 -13.17 36.66 -1.99
CA LEU A 489 -12.46 36.74 -0.71
C LEU A 489 -12.42 38.19 -0.19
N VAL A 490 -12.33 38.31 1.13
CA VAL A 490 -12.12 39.58 1.84
C VAL A 490 -10.89 39.44 2.75
N GLU A 491 -9.94 40.36 2.60
CA GLU A 491 -8.80 40.50 3.51
C GLU A 491 -9.23 41.28 4.77
N ARG A 492 -8.87 40.77 5.96
CA ARG A 492 -9.17 41.43 7.24
C ARG A 492 -8.13 42.50 7.60
N GLU A 493 -8.43 43.27 8.64
CA GLU A 493 -7.52 44.28 9.23
C GLU A 493 -6.18 43.70 9.67
N GLU A 494 -6.13 42.41 10.03
CA GLU A 494 -4.87 41.70 10.21
C GLU A 494 -4.30 41.30 8.84
N PRO A 495 -3.12 41.82 8.45
CA PRO A 495 -2.56 41.58 7.12
C PRO A 495 -2.36 40.08 6.87
N ASN A 496 -2.64 39.64 5.63
CA ASN A 496 -2.53 38.24 5.19
C ASN A 496 -3.53 37.27 5.83
N LYS A 497 -4.66 37.76 6.34
CA LYS A 497 -5.80 36.91 6.74
C LYS A 497 -7.00 37.12 5.83
N TYR A 498 -7.48 36.01 5.26
CA TYR A 498 -8.56 35.96 4.28
C TYR A 498 -9.76 35.22 4.85
N HIS A 499 -10.95 35.55 4.38
CA HIS A 499 -12.15 34.74 4.60
C HIS A 499 -13.08 34.87 3.38
N TRP A 500 -13.96 33.90 3.21
CA TRP A 500 -14.98 33.97 2.17
C TRP A 500 -15.98 35.09 2.45
N ASN A 501 -16.40 35.78 1.39
CA ASN A 501 -17.38 36.87 1.47
C ASN A 501 -18.82 36.38 1.75
N GLN A 502 -19.06 35.07 1.70
CA GLN A 502 -20.34 34.40 1.89
C GLN A 502 -20.13 33.18 2.79
N ALA A 503 -21.10 32.89 3.65
CA ALA A 503 -21.12 31.67 4.45
C ALA A 503 -21.67 30.52 3.60
N PHE A 504 -21.15 29.30 3.79
CA PHE A 504 -21.63 28.12 3.08
C PHE A 504 -22.09 27.05 4.07
N ASP A 505 -23.12 26.29 3.71
CA ASP A 505 -23.28 24.97 4.32
C ASP A 505 -22.05 24.15 3.95
N SER A 506 -21.21 23.90 4.95
CA SER A 506 -19.99 23.12 4.77
C SER A 506 -20.38 21.76 4.20
N PHE A 507 -19.94 21.44 2.99
CA PHE A 507 -19.81 20.06 2.52
C PHE A 507 -18.64 19.41 3.29
N SER A 508 -18.77 19.34 4.61
CA SER A 508 -17.74 18.83 5.52
C SER A 508 -17.61 17.32 5.44
N GLU A 509 -18.53 16.63 4.77
CA GLU A 509 -18.51 15.16 4.61
C GLU A 509 -17.43 14.66 3.63
N GLN A 510 -17.00 15.45 2.64
CA GLN A 510 -16.13 14.90 1.56
C GLN A 510 -14.63 15.17 1.71
N ILE A 511 -14.22 16.19 2.47
CA ILE A 511 -12.80 16.30 2.90
C ILE A 511 -12.53 15.25 3.99
N GLN A 512 -13.55 14.93 4.78
CA GLN A 512 -13.51 13.76 5.66
C GLN A 512 -13.22 12.50 4.86
N ASP A 513 -13.92 12.18 3.77
CA ASP A 513 -13.68 10.91 3.04
C ASP A 513 -12.23 10.63 2.59
N VAL A 514 -11.43 11.65 2.26
CA VAL A 514 -10.00 11.44 1.90
C VAL A 514 -9.14 11.21 3.15
N GLU A 515 -9.31 12.02 4.20
CA GLU A 515 -8.67 11.77 5.50
C GLU A 515 -9.13 10.45 6.14
N LEU A 516 -10.40 10.06 5.93
CA LEU A 516 -11.03 8.86 6.47
C LEU A 516 -10.61 7.60 5.72
N GLN A 517 -10.31 7.68 4.42
CA GLN A 517 -9.73 6.56 3.66
C GLN A 517 -8.25 6.34 4.00
N GLU A 518 -7.51 7.40 4.33
CA GLU A 518 -6.09 7.30 4.68
C GLU A 518 -5.86 7.06 6.18
N MET A 519 -6.82 7.41 7.05
CA MET A 519 -6.74 7.22 8.50
C MET A 519 -6.45 5.77 8.92
N PRO A 520 -7.11 4.73 8.37
CA PRO A 520 -6.78 3.34 8.68
C PRO A 520 -5.31 3.01 8.39
N VAL A 521 -4.80 3.49 7.25
CA VAL A 521 -3.40 3.29 6.83
C VAL A 521 -2.46 4.03 7.77
N HIS A 522 -2.78 5.28 8.11
CA HIS A 522 -2.01 6.09 9.06
C HIS A 522 -1.99 5.47 10.47
N VAL A 523 -3.13 4.97 10.96
CA VAL A 523 -3.22 4.31 12.27
C VAL A 523 -2.40 3.02 12.27
N ALA A 524 -2.44 2.23 11.20
CA ALA A 524 -1.62 1.03 11.06
C ALA A 524 -0.12 1.38 11.05
N ALA A 525 0.29 2.37 10.27
CA ALA A 525 1.69 2.81 10.17
C ALA A 525 2.22 3.38 11.50
N GLU A 526 1.43 4.17 12.21
CA GLU A 526 1.78 4.69 13.54
C GLU A 526 1.84 3.57 14.58
N ALA A 527 0.93 2.58 14.51
CA ALA A 527 0.98 1.41 15.36
C ALA A 527 2.27 0.60 15.11
N ASP A 528 2.66 0.39 13.85
CA ASP A 528 3.91 -0.28 13.50
C ASP A 528 5.15 0.51 13.98
N THR A 529 5.10 1.84 13.88
CA THR A 529 6.14 2.72 14.43
C THR A 529 6.24 2.58 15.95
N PHE A 530 5.09 2.53 16.65
CA PHE A 530 5.05 2.24 18.09
C PHE A 530 5.67 0.87 18.40
N TYR A 531 5.34 -0.19 17.65
CA TYR A 531 5.92 -1.53 17.87
C TYR A 531 7.43 -1.56 17.65
N LYS A 532 7.90 -0.93 16.57
CA LYS A 532 9.32 -0.84 16.27
C LYS A 532 10.06 -0.17 17.43
N ARG A 533 9.54 0.97 17.92
CA ARG A 533 10.13 1.69 19.06
C ARG A 533 10.02 0.94 20.38
N PHE A 534 8.92 0.22 20.60
CA PHE A 534 8.78 -0.64 21.75
C PHE A 534 9.86 -1.75 21.74
N HIS A 535 10.09 -2.36 20.58
CA HIS A 535 11.13 -3.37 20.41
C HIS A 535 12.56 -2.79 20.55
N GLU A 536 12.78 -1.56 20.08
CA GLU A 536 14.03 -0.82 20.31
C GLU A 536 14.21 -0.59 21.83
N LEU A 537 13.22 -0.04 22.53
CA LEU A 537 13.26 0.12 23.99
C LEU A 537 13.50 -1.22 24.69
N ASP A 538 12.89 -2.31 24.24
CA ASP A 538 13.07 -3.64 24.81
C ASP A 538 14.52 -4.12 24.68
N SER A 539 15.11 -3.94 23.51
CA SER A 539 16.53 -4.24 23.26
C SER A 539 17.48 -3.36 24.09
N PHE A 540 17.12 -2.10 24.34
CA PHE A 540 17.94 -1.13 25.08
C PHE A 540 17.83 -1.29 26.60
N CYS A 541 16.61 -1.35 27.12
CA CYS A 541 16.31 -1.25 28.55
C CYS A 541 16.25 -2.60 29.24
N PHE A 542 15.83 -3.65 28.53
CA PHE A 542 15.44 -4.89 29.20
C PHE A 542 16.39 -6.06 29.00
N ARG A 543 17.20 -6.16 27.92
CA ARG A 543 18.30 -7.15 27.64
C ARG A 543 18.10 -8.64 28.05
N GLN A 544 16.98 -9.00 28.66
CA GLN A 544 16.63 -10.27 29.32
C GLN A 544 15.13 -10.58 29.21
N LEU A 545 14.35 -9.67 28.62
CA LEU A 545 12.95 -9.89 28.35
C LEU A 545 12.83 -10.24 26.86
N ASP A 546 12.93 -11.52 26.50
CA ASP A 546 12.39 -12.04 25.23
C ASP A 546 10.86 -11.99 25.30
N CYS A 547 10.29 -10.79 25.41
CA CYS A 547 8.99 -10.62 26.03
C CYS A 547 8.17 -9.57 25.27
N GLY A 548 7.13 -10.04 24.58
CA GLY A 548 6.22 -9.16 23.85
C GLY A 548 5.50 -8.18 24.77
N VAL A 549 4.80 -7.21 24.15
CA VAL A 549 3.99 -6.16 24.81
C VAL A 549 3.18 -6.66 26.01
N SER A 550 2.63 -7.87 25.94
CA SER A 550 1.86 -8.53 27.01
C SER A 550 2.62 -8.72 28.33
N GLN A 551 3.94 -8.87 28.30
CA GLN A 551 4.75 -9.13 29.49
C GLN A 551 5.37 -7.84 30.04
N ALA A 552 5.60 -6.80 29.22
CA ALA A 552 5.82 -5.45 29.75
C ALA A 552 4.61 -4.93 30.55
N MET A 553 3.39 -5.36 30.19
CA MET A 553 2.19 -5.08 30.98
C MET A 553 2.22 -5.74 32.37
N SER A 554 2.75 -6.96 32.51
CA SER A 554 2.82 -7.63 33.82
C SER A 554 3.89 -7.04 34.73
N HIS A 555 4.94 -6.44 34.17
CA HIS A 555 6.03 -5.81 34.92
C HIS A 555 5.75 -4.38 35.42
N GLY A 556 4.54 -3.84 35.21
CA GLY A 556 4.18 -2.54 35.77
C GLY A 556 4.74 -1.32 35.03
N VAL A 557 5.27 -1.51 33.82
CA VAL A 557 5.86 -0.43 33.01
C VAL A 557 4.80 0.62 32.63
N PHE A 558 3.59 0.15 32.29
CA PHE A 558 2.44 0.98 31.97
C PHE A 558 1.45 1.03 33.14
N SER A 559 0.94 2.22 33.41
CA SER A 559 -0.22 2.46 34.30
C SER A 559 -1.47 1.76 33.75
N GLU A 560 -2.48 1.57 34.59
CA GLU A 560 -3.74 0.91 34.20
C GLU A 560 -4.43 1.63 33.03
N ASN A 561 -4.40 2.96 33.01
CA ASN A 561 -4.91 3.76 31.90
C ASN A 561 -4.14 3.53 30.60
N GLU A 562 -2.81 3.45 30.66
CA GLU A 562 -1.96 3.20 29.49
C GLU A 562 -2.14 1.76 28.98
N ARG A 563 -2.32 0.78 29.87
CA ARG A 563 -2.68 -0.60 29.47
C ARG A 563 -4.00 -0.64 28.74
N SER A 564 -5.01 0.06 29.25
CA SER A 564 -6.32 0.18 28.59
C SER A 564 -6.19 0.79 27.18
N MET A 565 -5.42 1.87 27.04
CA MET A 565 -5.11 2.48 25.74
C MET A 565 -4.41 1.51 24.79
N LEU A 566 -3.42 0.78 25.28
CA LEU A 566 -2.69 -0.19 24.49
C LEU A 566 -3.61 -1.31 24.00
N HIS A 567 -4.45 -1.87 24.87
CA HIS A 567 -5.45 -2.86 24.47
C HIS A 567 -6.40 -2.35 23.38
N LYS A 568 -6.82 -1.09 23.45
CA LYS A 568 -7.65 -0.46 22.40
C LYS A 568 -6.90 -0.37 21.08
N VAL A 569 -5.65 0.10 21.08
CA VAL A 569 -4.79 0.16 19.89
C VAL A 569 -4.59 -1.22 19.27
N LEU A 570 -4.35 -2.25 20.09
CA LEU A 570 -4.22 -3.65 19.65
C LEU A 570 -5.51 -4.16 18.99
N ALA A 571 -6.66 -3.88 19.61
CA ALA A 571 -7.96 -4.27 19.08
C ALA A 571 -8.27 -3.56 17.75
N ILE A 572 -7.94 -2.27 17.62
CA ILE A 572 -8.10 -1.50 16.38
C ILE A 572 -7.19 -2.07 15.30
N LYS A 573 -5.90 -2.28 15.57
CA LYS A 573 -4.97 -2.86 14.60
C LYS A 573 -5.44 -4.23 14.13
N SER A 574 -5.82 -5.12 15.06
CA SER A 574 -6.35 -6.44 14.70
C SER A 574 -7.60 -6.36 13.83
N ALA A 575 -8.51 -5.42 14.11
CA ALA A 575 -9.70 -5.20 13.30
C ALA A 575 -9.35 -4.71 11.89
N LEU A 576 -8.35 -3.84 11.75
CA LEU A 576 -7.85 -3.36 10.45
C LEU A 576 -7.16 -4.48 9.66
N ASP A 577 -6.29 -5.27 10.30
CA ASP A 577 -5.52 -6.32 9.63
C ASP A 577 -6.40 -7.48 9.14
N THR A 578 -7.37 -7.89 9.97
CA THR A 578 -8.24 -9.05 9.69
C THR A 578 -9.58 -8.68 9.06
N SER A 579 -9.91 -7.38 8.97
CA SER A 579 -11.24 -6.90 8.58
C SER A 579 -12.38 -7.51 9.40
N SER A 580 -12.14 -7.85 10.68
CA SER A 580 -13.09 -8.60 11.52
C SER A 580 -14.30 -7.81 11.96
N ARG A 581 -14.17 -6.48 12.05
CA ARG A 581 -15.27 -5.53 12.30
C ARG A 581 -14.98 -4.18 11.64
N PRO A 582 -16.00 -3.40 11.27
CA PRO A 582 -15.80 -2.00 10.91
C PRO A 582 -15.27 -1.24 12.14
N VAL A 583 -14.30 -0.36 11.91
CA VAL A 583 -13.73 0.54 12.92
C VAL A 583 -14.24 1.94 12.62
N SER A 584 -14.83 2.61 13.60
CA SER A 584 -15.38 3.95 13.39
C SER A 584 -14.27 5.00 13.28
N THR A 585 -14.60 6.15 12.71
CA THR A 585 -13.67 7.28 12.54
C THR A 585 -13.29 7.90 13.89
N GLU A 586 -14.23 7.94 14.83
CA GLU A 586 -13.98 8.35 16.22
C GLU A 586 -13.06 7.36 16.94
N GLU A 587 -13.27 6.05 16.76
CA GLU A 587 -12.37 5.02 17.30
C GLU A 587 -10.94 5.21 16.74
N LEU A 588 -10.79 5.40 15.43
CA LEU A 588 -9.47 5.62 14.82
C LEU A 588 -8.80 6.91 15.32
N LYS A 589 -9.52 8.03 15.45
CA LYS A 589 -8.94 9.31 15.92
C LYS A 589 -8.60 9.29 17.41
N TYR A 590 -9.57 8.97 18.26
CA TYR A 590 -9.43 9.13 19.70
C TYR A 590 -8.87 7.88 20.41
N GLU A 591 -9.22 6.70 19.94
CA GLU A 591 -8.75 5.44 20.52
C GLU A 591 -7.53 4.85 19.79
N GLY A 592 -7.32 5.22 18.53
CA GLY A 592 -6.14 4.88 17.73
C GLY A 592 -5.04 5.94 17.86
N ILE A 593 -5.09 6.99 17.04
CA ILE A 593 -4.01 7.98 16.88
C ILE A 593 -3.62 8.64 18.21
N PHE A 594 -4.61 9.15 18.96
CA PHE A 594 -4.33 9.81 20.23
C PHE A 594 -3.71 8.86 21.26
N ALA A 595 -4.21 7.63 21.35
CA ALA A 595 -3.67 6.61 22.24
C ALA A 595 -2.24 6.23 21.84
N ILE A 596 -1.97 6.00 20.54
CA ILE A 596 -0.64 5.68 20.01
C ILE A 596 0.34 6.81 20.35
N ASN A 597 0.01 8.06 20.03
CA ASN A 597 0.89 9.21 20.32
C ASN A 597 1.20 9.35 21.80
N ARG A 598 0.22 9.10 22.67
CA ARG A 598 0.41 9.11 24.12
C ARG A 598 1.31 7.98 24.59
N LEU A 599 1.12 6.77 24.05
CA LEU A 599 1.96 5.60 24.36
C LEU A 599 3.39 5.78 23.85
N ILE A 600 3.58 6.36 22.67
CA ILE A 600 4.91 6.72 22.15
C ILE A 600 5.57 7.77 23.05
N GLY A 601 4.85 8.81 23.45
CA GLY A 601 5.36 9.79 24.42
C GLY A 601 5.80 9.12 25.72
N LYS A 602 5.02 8.14 26.20
CA LYS A 602 5.39 7.37 27.40
C LYS A 602 6.65 6.53 27.21
N LEU A 603 6.83 5.92 26.05
CA LEU A 603 8.04 5.19 25.71
C LEU A 603 9.24 6.13 25.68
N ALA A 604 9.11 7.32 25.10
CA ALA A 604 10.17 8.32 25.07
C ALA A 604 10.58 8.76 26.50
N GLU A 605 9.62 8.97 27.40
CA GLU A 605 9.90 9.23 28.83
C GLU A 605 10.68 8.09 29.48
N LEU A 606 10.30 6.83 29.22
CA LEU A 606 10.98 5.65 29.78
C LEU A 606 12.40 5.48 29.23
N MET A 607 12.59 5.71 27.92
CA MET A 607 13.91 5.72 27.28
C MET A 607 14.81 6.78 27.92
N ALA A 608 14.29 8.01 28.06
CA ALA A 608 15.00 9.11 28.68
C ALA A 608 15.36 8.79 30.13
N GLU A 609 14.44 8.24 30.94
CA GLU A 609 14.73 7.86 32.32
C GLU A 609 15.89 6.87 32.41
N HIS A 610 15.83 5.80 31.61
CA HIS A 610 16.86 4.77 31.61
C HIS A 610 18.22 5.35 31.21
N HIS A 611 18.25 6.15 30.14
CA HIS A 611 19.46 6.80 29.65
C HIS A 611 20.03 7.78 30.69
N LEU A 612 19.20 8.62 31.29
CA LEU A 612 19.60 9.53 32.36
C LEU A 612 20.20 8.78 33.55
N ARG A 613 19.59 7.66 34.00
CA ARG A 613 20.16 6.83 35.06
C ARG A 613 21.53 6.28 34.67
N LYS A 614 21.68 5.81 33.44
CA LYS A 614 22.93 5.24 32.93
C LYS A 614 24.05 6.28 32.91
N VAL A 615 23.76 7.51 32.49
CA VAL A 615 24.76 8.59 32.36
C VAL A 615 25.02 9.29 33.69
N LEU A 616 23.99 9.53 34.50
CA LEU A 616 24.08 10.36 35.71
C LEU A 616 24.42 9.56 36.98
N ASN A 617 24.01 8.29 37.10
CA ASN A 617 24.33 7.50 38.30
C ASN A 617 25.84 7.29 38.50
N PRO A 618 26.66 6.98 37.46
CA PRO A 618 28.11 6.81 37.62
C PRO A 618 28.82 8.07 38.15
N ILE A 619 28.27 9.25 37.87
CA ILE A 619 28.82 10.54 38.29
C ILE A 619 28.19 11.07 39.60
N GLY A 620 27.42 10.24 40.31
CA GLY A 620 26.92 10.51 41.66
C GLY A 620 25.52 11.15 41.75
N TYR A 621 24.80 11.22 40.64
CA TYR A 621 23.43 11.76 40.58
C TYR A 621 22.40 10.63 40.60
N ALA A 622 21.47 10.67 41.55
CA ALA A 622 20.33 9.76 41.61
C ALA A 622 19.11 10.37 40.89
N VAL A 623 18.64 9.71 39.83
CA VAL A 623 17.45 10.11 39.06
C VAL A 623 16.17 9.59 39.72
N LYS A 624 15.18 10.46 39.91
CA LYS A 624 13.85 10.14 40.47
C LYS A 624 12.74 10.81 39.66
N ARG A 625 11.59 10.14 39.55
CA ARG A 625 10.36 10.75 39.01
C ARG A 625 9.77 11.73 40.02
N VAL A 626 9.25 12.85 39.54
CA VAL A 626 8.60 13.85 40.41
C VAL A 626 7.15 14.04 39.98
N LYS A 627 6.24 14.19 40.94
CA LYS A 627 4.82 14.49 40.68
C LYS A 627 4.45 15.95 40.97
N ASP A 628 5.19 16.59 41.88
CA ASP A 628 4.87 17.92 42.42
C ASP A 628 5.58 19.07 41.70
N LEU A 629 6.52 18.76 40.80
CA LEU A 629 7.18 19.72 39.91
C LEU A 629 6.60 19.58 38.50
N ALA A 630 6.58 20.66 37.72
CA ALA A 630 6.30 20.57 36.28
C ALA A 630 7.54 20.05 35.51
N ALA A 631 8.04 18.89 35.96
CA ALA A 631 9.19 18.17 35.44
C ALA A 631 8.92 16.67 35.64
N ASP A 632 9.20 15.85 34.62
CA ASP A 632 9.07 14.40 34.69
C ASP A 632 10.12 13.77 35.64
N PHE A 633 11.35 14.29 35.63
CA PHE A 633 12.45 13.76 36.43
C PHE A 633 13.25 14.84 37.16
N ILE A 634 13.84 14.46 38.30
CA ILE A 634 14.87 15.21 39.00
C ILE A 634 16.08 14.31 39.24
N ALA A 635 17.27 14.81 38.94
CA ALA A 635 18.53 14.19 39.30
C ALA A 635 19.14 14.96 40.48
N THR A 636 19.32 14.26 41.59
CA THR A 636 19.84 14.81 42.85
C THR A 636 21.12 14.11 43.25
N THR A 637 22.11 14.87 43.70
CA THR A 637 23.41 14.34 44.10
C THR A 637 23.45 14.08 45.61
N ILE A 638 24.33 13.16 46.04
CA ILE A 638 24.54 12.85 47.46
C ILE A 638 25.18 14.05 48.17
N GLU A 639 26.00 14.83 47.46
CA GLU A 639 26.62 16.04 47.97
C GLU A 639 25.60 17.18 47.99
N LYS A 640 25.21 17.57 49.21
CA LYS A 640 24.20 18.62 49.41
C LYS A 640 24.60 19.98 48.83
N SER A 641 25.84 20.19 48.37
CA SER A 641 26.31 21.42 47.73
C SER A 641 26.07 21.46 46.22
N GLU A 642 25.99 20.33 45.52
CA GLU A 642 25.88 20.31 44.05
C GLU A 642 24.47 20.69 43.57
N PRO A 643 24.33 21.32 42.39
CA PRO A 643 23.04 21.71 41.82
C PRO A 643 22.25 20.48 41.35
N GLN A 644 20.93 20.55 41.49
CA GLN A 644 20.00 19.55 40.99
C GLN A 644 19.68 19.82 39.51
N LEU A 645 19.36 18.76 38.77
CA LEU A 645 18.91 18.85 37.38
C LEU A 645 17.45 18.42 37.31
N ILE A 646 16.58 19.23 36.72
CA ILE A 646 15.20 18.84 36.41
C ILE A 646 15.06 18.60 34.91
N PHE A 647 14.36 17.53 34.54
CA PHE A 647 14.13 17.13 33.16
C PHE A 647 12.64 17.08 32.88
N GLU A 648 12.23 17.74 31.81
CA GLU A 648 10.89 17.62 31.24
C GLU A 648 11.02 16.96 29.87
N ILE A 649 10.33 15.85 29.68
CA ILE A 649 10.37 15.08 28.44
C ILE A 649 9.07 15.30 27.68
N LYS A 650 9.19 15.63 26.39
CA LYS A 650 8.03 15.79 25.51
C LYS A 650 8.24 15.04 24.21
N TYR A 651 7.15 14.56 23.65
CA TYR A 651 7.11 13.93 22.34
C TYR A 651 6.04 14.60 21.48
N GLY A 652 6.38 14.84 20.22
CA GLY A 652 5.41 15.27 19.20
C GLY A 652 5.92 16.41 18.34
N LYS A 653 5.02 16.95 17.52
CA LYS A 653 5.32 18.07 16.62
C LYS A 653 5.66 19.32 17.42
N LEU A 654 6.72 20.01 17.01
CA LEU A 654 7.13 21.29 17.60
C LEU A 654 6.07 22.34 17.27
N ASN A 655 5.36 22.81 18.29
CA ASN A 655 4.42 23.91 18.21
C ASN A 655 4.91 25.03 19.13
N SER A 656 5.20 26.20 18.57
CA SER A 656 5.78 27.34 19.30
C SER A 656 4.98 27.72 20.55
N ASN A 657 3.65 27.67 20.50
CA ASN A 657 2.78 27.98 21.64
C ASN A 657 2.87 26.89 22.72
N LEU A 658 2.90 25.63 22.32
CA LEU A 658 3.03 24.52 23.27
C LEU A 658 4.40 24.54 23.96
N VAL A 659 5.48 24.75 23.19
CA VAL A 659 6.84 24.87 23.73
C VAL A 659 6.92 26.03 24.72
N ARG A 660 6.41 27.22 24.37
CA ARG A 660 6.37 28.38 25.27
C ARG A 660 5.61 28.08 26.57
N ASN A 661 4.49 27.37 26.48
CA ASN A 661 3.71 26.96 27.65
C ASN A 661 4.44 25.94 28.53
N VAL A 662 5.16 24.99 27.95
CA VAL A 662 5.96 24.01 28.72
C VAL A 662 7.15 24.72 29.38
N VAL A 663 7.88 25.54 28.62
CA VAL A 663 9.04 26.30 29.11
C VAL A 663 8.66 27.22 30.26
N SER A 664 7.55 27.97 30.16
CA SER A 664 7.10 28.84 31.25
C SER A 664 6.76 28.08 32.55
N LYS A 665 6.16 26.88 32.44
CA LYS A 665 5.90 26.01 33.60
C LYS A 665 7.19 25.47 34.21
N LEU A 666 8.16 25.11 33.36
CA LEU A 666 9.45 24.60 33.78
C LEU A 666 10.28 25.69 34.48
N ILE A 667 10.30 26.93 33.97
CA ILE A 667 10.92 28.10 34.62
C ILE A 667 10.32 28.31 36.01
N ARG A 668 8.99 28.28 36.12
CA ARG A 668 8.32 28.45 37.43
C ARG A 668 8.75 27.37 38.41
N SER A 669 8.82 26.11 37.97
CA SER A 669 9.28 24.98 38.80
C SER A 669 10.73 25.14 39.21
N LEU A 670 11.59 25.59 38.29
CA LEU A 670 13.00 25.86 38.57
C LEU A 670 13.18 26.96 39.62
N ARG A 671 12.41 28.04 39.53
CA ARG A 671 12.44 29.14 40.52
C ARG A 671 12.02 28.66 41.92
N MET A 672 10.96 27.85 42.01
CA MET A 672 10.53 27.27 43.28
C MET A 672 11.61 26.35 43.87
N LEU A 673 12.20 25.49 43.03
CA LEU A 673 13.26 24.59 43.46
C LEU A 673 14.52 25.35 43.92
N ASN A 674 14.92 26.40 43.20
CA ASN A 674 16.04 27.26 43.57
C ASN A 674 15.79 27.98 44.90
N PHE A 675 14.56 28.44 45.11
CA PHE A 675 14.15 29.05 46.38
C PHE A 675 14.23 28.04 47.54
N GLU A 676 13.66 26.85 47.38
CA GLU A 676 13.64 25.81 48.42
C GLU A 676 15.02 25.26 48.76
N THR A 677 15.87 25.08 47.75
CA THR A 677 17.20 24.48 47.94
C THR A 677 18.29 25.50 48.21
N SER A 678 18.03 26.79 47.97
CA SER A 678 19.05 27.86 47.96
C SER A 678 20.23 27.56 47.01
N LYS A 679 19.94 26.94 45.86
CA LYS A 679 20.93 26.54 44.84
C LYS A 679 20.57 27.10 43.46
N GLN A 680 21.56 27.14 42.57
CA GLN A 680 21.35 27.37 41.14
C GLN A 680 21.15 26.04 40.42
N ASN A 681 19.93 25.50 40.48
CA ASN A 681 19.60 24.27 39.76
C ASN A 681 19.44 24.56 38.26
N HIS A 682 19.47 23.51 37.43
CA HIS A 682 19.28 23.61 35.98
C HIS A 682 18.03 22.85 35.54
N ALA A 683 17.38 23.34 34.48
CA ALA A 683 16.26 22.68 33.84
C ALA A 683 16.56 22.32 32.39
N LEU A 684 16.19 21.11 31.99
CA LEU A 684 16.40 20.56 30.67
C LEU A 684 15.05 20.14 30.09
N LEU A 685 14.63 20.80 29.02
CA LEU A 685 13.48 20.38 28.23
C LEU A 685 13.98 19.52 27.07
N VAL A 686 13.69 18.22 27.12
CA VAL A 686 14.07 17.26 26.08
C VAL A 686 12.85 17.00 25.20
N TRP A 687 12.95 17.36 23.93
CA TRP A 687 11.85 17.22 22.98
C TRP A 687 12.19 16.20 21.89
N PHE A 688 11.49 15.07 21.92
CA PHE A 688 11.56 14.03 20.90
C PHE A 688 10.65 14.41 19.72
N VAL A 689 11.27 14.80 18.60
CA VAL A 689 10.56 15.32 17.42
C VAL A 689 10.11 14.16 16.51
N GLN A 690 8.83 14.18 16.10
CA GLN A 690 8.23 13.13 15.24
C GLN A 690 8.74 13.18 13.80
N GLU A 691 8.99 14.37 13.24
CA GLU A 691 9.52 14.59 11.88
C GLU A 691 10.41 15.84 11.84
N TYR A 692 11.59 15.76 11.23
CA TYR A 692 12.51 16.89 11.03
C TYR A 692 12.15 17.63 9.75
N THR A 693 11.16 18.52 9.82
CA THR A 693 10.87 19.48 8.72
C THR A 693 11.06 20.93 9.16
N PHE A 694 11.43 21.17 10.43
CA PHE A 694 11.53 22.50 11.00
C PHE A 694 13.00 22.94 11.13
N ASP A 695 13.39 23.96 10.37
CA ASP A 695 14.65 24.67 10.57
C ASP A 695 14.50 25.61 11.78
N LEU A 696 15.03 25.19 12.94
CA LEU A 696 14.97 25.99 14.17
C LEU A 696 15.85 27.23 14.13
N SER A 697 16.79 27.32 13.19
CA SER A 697 17.78 28.39 13.17
C SER A 697 17.16 29.78 12.92
N SER A 698 15.94 29.85 12.35
CA SER A 698 15.42 31.10 11.81
C SER A 698 14.26 31.76 12.57
N ARG A 699 13.64 31.16 13.59
CA ARG A 699 12.40 31.74 14.19
C ARG A 699 12.14 31.57 15.68
N LEU A 700 12.97 30.83 16.41
CA LEU A 700 12.97 30.92 17.86
C LEU A 700 14.13 31.81 18.27
N GLU A 701 13.95 33.12 18.16
CA GLU A 701 14.58 34.06 19.10
C GLU A 701 14.05 33.69 20.50
N LEU A 702 14.56 32.59 21.04
CA LEU A 702 14.55 32.32 22.47
C LEU A 702 15.55 33.31 23.05
N GLU A 703 15.13 34.58 23.12
CA GLU A 703 15.74 35.59 23.99
C GLU A 703 16.07 34.88 25.30
N GLU A 704 17.37 34.83 25.60
CA GLU A 704 18.00 34.28 26.80
C GLU A 704 16.98 33.80 27.84
N LEU A 705 16.51 32.56 27.69
CA LEU A 705 15.80 31.88 28.77
C LEU A 705 16.73 31.98 29.97
N GLU A 706 16.29 32.63 31.05
CA GLU A 706 17.05 32.82 32.31
C GLU A 706 18.07 31.71 32.47
N GLY A 707 19.38 32.03 32.39
CA GLY A 707 20.50 31.22 31.86
C GLY A 707 20.73 29.76 32.30
N PHE A 708 19.76 29.13 32.96
CA PHE A 708 19.74 27.80 33.53
C PHE A 708 18.63 26.89 32.93
N VAL A 709 17.90 27.34 31.91
CA VAL A 709 16.95 26.50 31.15
C VAL A 709 17.51 26.17 29.77
N HIS A 710 17.63 24.87 29.48
CA HIS A 710 18.20 24.35 28.26
C HIS A 710 17.13 23.60 27.46
N LEU A 711 16.87 24.02 26.22
CA LEU A 711 16.05 23.27 25.27
C LEU A 711 16.96 22.33 24.46
N ILE A 712 16.64 21.04 24.47
CA ILE A 712 17.36 20.01 23.73
C ILE A 712 16.36 19.33 22.81
N LEU A 713 16.64 19.40 21.53
CA LEU A 713 15.93 18.60 20.54
C LEU A 713 16.68 17.28 20.44
N VAL A 714 15.92 16.19 20.49
CA VAL A 714 16.47 14.84 20.41
C VAL A 714 15.75 14.13 19.28
N ARG A 715 16.52 13.60 18.33
CA ARG A 715 15.95 12.68 17.35
C ARG A 715 15.45 11.44 18.07
N ALA A 716 14.28 10.94 17.67
CA ALA A 716 13.61 9.82 18.34
C ALA A 716 14.51 8.59 18.62
N ASN A 717 15.61 8.43 17.87
CA ASN A 717 16.50 7.28 17.95
C ASN A 717 17.97 7.64 18.26
N ASP A 718 18.29 8.88 18.62
CA ASP A 718 19.67 9.32 18.86
C ASP A 718 19.78 10.14 20.16
N MET A 719 20.31 9.52 21.22
CA MET A 719 20.49 10.17 22.52
C MET A 719 21.80 10.97 22.63
N SER A 720 22.63 11.01 21.59
CA SER A 720 23.92 11.71 21.65
C SER A 720 23.77 13.22 21.88
N GLU A 721 22.67 13.82 21.40
CA GLU A 721 22.33 15.23 21.63
C GLU A 721 22.04 15.50 23.12
N LEU A 722 21.40 14.55 23.81
CA LEU A 722 21.17 14.61 25.25
C LEU A 722 22.48 14.48 26.02
N ASP A 723 23.37 13.58 25.60
CA ASP A 723 24.70 13.41 26.20
C ASP A 723 25.54 14.68 26.10
N ALA A 724 25.62 15.27 24.90
CA ALA A 724 26.35 16.50 24.66
C ALA A 724 25.84 17.67 25.53
N ALA A 725 24.52 17.75 25.73
CA ALA A 725 23.92 18.78 26.56
C ALA A 725 24.20 18.55 28.06
N ILE A 726 24.14 17.31 28.55
CA ILE A 726 24.52 16.97 29.94
C ILE A 726 25.99 17.30 30.18
N GLN A 727 26.88 16.94 29.26
CA GLN A 727 28.31 17.25 29.34
C GLN A 727 28.59 18.76 29.39
N LYS A 728 27.80 19.58 28.68
CA LYS A 728 27.93 21.04 28.71
C LYS A 728 27.55 21.64 30.07
N ILE A 729 26.60 21.02 30.78
CA ILE A 729 26.09 21.50 32.07
C ILE A 729 26.98 21.02 33.23
N ILE A 730 27.55 19.82 33.14
CA ILE A 730 28.46 19.25 34.16
C ILE A 730 29.85 19.02 33.53
N PRO A 731 30.61 20.09 33.20
CA PRO A 731 31.89 19.95 32.50
C PRO A 731 32.98 19.27 33.34
N GLU A 732 32.89 19.33 34.68
CA GLU A 732 33.95 18.86 35.60
C GLU A 732 34.05 17.32 35.72
N LYS A 733 33.09 16.55 35.18
CA LYS A 733 33.08 15.08 35.25
C LYS A 733 33.27 14.38 33.90
N LYS A 734 33.82 15.09 32.90
CA LYS A 734 34.05 14.60 31.53
C LYS A 734 34.75 13.23 31.46
N ASN A 735 35.79 13.02 32.26
CA ASN A 735 36.56 11.76 32.28
C ASN A 735 35.78 10.55 32.82
N ALA A 736 34.66 10.76 33.52
CA ALA A 736 33.81 9.69 34.07
C ALA A 736 32.57 9.39 33.21
N ILE A 737 32.26 10.23 32.23
CA ILE A 737 31.17 10.01 31.26
C ILE A 737 31.71 9.29 30.00
N ASP A 738 32.96 9.58 29.62
CA ASP A 738 33.63 8.96 28.46
C ASP A 738 34.18 7.54 28.75
N ALA A 739 34.22 7.12 30.02
CA ALA A 739 34.69 5.80 30.50
C ALA A 739 33.51 4.91 30.91
#